data_AF-A0A3M1H5C1-F1
#
_entry.id   AF-A0A3M1H5C1-F1
#
_cell.length_a   1.000
_cell.length_b   1.000
_cell.length_c   1.000
_cell.angle_alpha   90.00
_cell.angle_beta   90.00
_cell.angle_gamma   90.00
#
_symmetry.space_group_name_H-M   'P 1'
#
loop_
_entity.id
_entity.type
_entity.pdbx_description
1 polymer ?
#
loop_
_entity_poly.entity_id
_entity_poly.type
_entity_poly.pdbx_seq_one_letter_code
_entity_poly.pdbx_strand_id
1 'polypeptide(L)'
;MSRRRYVVLGLALAGVLLASASATTAAEGEASAATPAQGSGVPDRIGWDRLWLRGRSRALEGRIVRETATGYRFRMRGASSDVVVPKDEIERVERAPTPREVYARRRAAIAPGDAQAHLALARTCLGWGLEAEAETELRAAIAIEPTLLEAVGELAALLERRCARAESEPQRAGCEEALLEVYEDAQAHGLVSVPLALGHARLLRRLGAPTLALERLSSLALADNDTATARIRLERARLALEVGAYGRAEQDLRPLVEGGSDPALLAESWRTLGLVHLAQGRHGEAQRAFAEAAERAPEDRWAALFSVRAALYAGALEAAADGWAGLPEGQEPEYAATRAIVGALLATALGELDTARQRLAGAPTDTAPVAGTAALRRARLELARAYVRAAGGEVVSATAELDRLAAAQPELAGVAQAVRAATLAAAGQLEAARAAIEAAARAGLDFDLVAAERMRLEFRLGNDEQALRYARYLAHLRRDDPPTLVEIGRMLTLMAGRSADAPRARRLRAEARERFEDALARRPGYELATLGLAYLDYVEARYEAAERRLRALVQAGSRSAYARAALERIERARSRRVWRDRFDRPDAEAVRGRWSEDEAYGVQAQIAGRRLVFRGRQQRADGGRTRVLRRIGRRRLAEFRVRFERAQPSALRYGIEVALESGEAVAFGHEADGSLAVSWRGRGGKAWSEPETLGPLEGTGPHTLAIEIDRTDKTVVLRLDGRELARVRKTAFVRGGETTCSIWVAAERDTEVELVVREAAIFVVRDRTP
;
A
#
# COMPACT_ATOMS: atom_id res chain seq x y z
N MET A 1 -15.24 -6.56 -9.31
CA MET A 1 -13.90 -7.09 -8.90
C MET A 1 -12.73 -6.47 -9.66
N SER A 2 -12.88 -5.93 -10.88
CA SER A 2 -11.77 -5.32 -11.64
C SER A 2 -11.18 -4.07 -10.98
N ARG A 3 -12.00 -3.16 -10.42
CA ARG A 3 -11.54 -1.90 -9.81
C ARG A 3 -10.62 -2.07 -8.58
N ARG A 4 -10.89 -3.05 -7.70
CA ARG A 4 -10.03 -3.32 -6.52
C ARG A 4 -8.65 -3.89 -6.86
N ARG A 5 -8.43 -4.41 -8.08
CA ARG A 5 -7.15 -4.99 -8.51
C ARG A 5 -6.14 -3.92 -8.94
N TYR A 6 -6.61 -2.78 -9.45
CA TYR A 6 -5.74 -1.64 -9.78
C TYR A 6 -5.03 -1.11 -8.53
N VAL A 7 -5.74 -1.08 -7.40
CA VAL A 7 -5.23 -0.58 -6.12
C VAL A 7 -3.90 -1.25 -5.77
N VAL A 8 -3.85 -2.58 -5.66
CA VAL A 8 -2.66 -3.33 -5.20
C VAL A 8 -1.41 -3.06 -6.03
N LEU A 9 -1.55 -2.89 -7.34
CA LEU A 9 -0.41 -2.55 -8.20
C LEU A 9 -0.05 -1.06 -8.10
N GLY A 10 -1.04 -0.17 -8.00
CA GLY A 10 -0.82 1.25 -7.69
C GLY A 10 -0.06 1.45 -6.36
N LEU A 11 -0.25 0.56 -5.38
CA LEU A 11 0.49 0.57 -4.11
C LEU A 11 1.97 0.20 -4.30
N ALA A 12 2.27 -0.83 -5.09
CA ALA A 12 3.66 -1.23 -5.39
C ALA A 12 4.39 -0.16 -6.23
N LEU A 13 3.68 0.45 -7.20
CA LEU A 13 4.21 1.47 -8.11
C LEU A 13 4.51 2.80 -7.42
N ALA A 14 3.68 3.19 -6.47
CA ALA A 14 3.91 4.39 -5.68
C ALA A 14 5.15 4.24 -4.76
N GLY A 15 5.51 3.01 -4.37
CA GLY A 15 6.74 2.70 -3.64
C GLY A 15 7.97 3.09 -4.46
N VAL A 16 8.03 2.66 -5.72
CA VAL A 16 9.16 2.94 -6.61
C VAL A 16 9.19 4.41 -7.07
N LEU A 17 8.01 5.00 -7.32
CA LEU A 17 7.91 6.42 -7.68
C LEU A 17 8.48 7.36 -6.62
N LEU A 18 8.55 6.96 -5.34
CA LEU A 18 8.83 7.88 -4.24
C LEU A 18 10.04 7.49 -3.36
N ALA A 19 10.63 6.31 -3.55
CA ALA A 19 11.87 5.93 -2.85
C ALA A 19 13.04 6.89 -3.14
N SER A 20 13.10 7.45 -4.35
CA SER A 20 14.12 8.43 -4.73
C SER A 20 13.87 9.86 -4.21
N ALA A 21 12.65 10.22 -3.81
CA ALA A 21 12.37 11.54 -3.20
C ALA A 21 12.87 11.62 -1.75
N SER A 22 12.81 10.50 -1.01
CA SER A 22 13.22 10.43 0.40
C SER A 22 14.74 10.55 0.59
N ALA A 23 15.54 10.13 -0.38
CA ALA A 23 17.01 10.29 -0.34
C ALA A 23 17.43 11.76 -0.55
N THR A 24 16.73 12.50 -1.40
CA THR A 24 17.05 13.90 -1.75
C THR A 24 16.55 14.88 -0.69
N THR A 25 15.31 14.75 -0.22
CA THR A 25 14.71 15.65 0.79
C THR A 25 15.40 15.59 2.16
N ALA A 26 15.91 14.42 2.57
CA ALA A 26 16.69 14.28 3.80
C ALA A 26 18.05 14.99 3.73
N ALA A 27 18.62 15.15 2.52
CA ALA A 27 19.91 15.82 2.33
C ALA A 27 19.77 17.36 2.25
N GLU A 28 18.65 17.86 1.73
CA GLU A 28 18.45 19.31 1.51
C GLU A 28 17.95 20.06 2.76
N GLY A 29 17.19 19.40 3.65
CA GLY A 29 16.67 20.01 4.87
C GLY A 29 17.76 20.44 5.88
N GLU A 30 18.91 19.77 5.90
CA GLU A 30 20.03 20.11 6.80
C GLU A 30 20.89 21.28 6.28
N ALA A 31 20.87 21.56 4.97
CA ALA A 31 21.67 22.63 4.37
C ALA A 31 21.13 24.04 4.66
N SER A 32 19.86 24.16 5.07
CA SER A 32 19.16 25.45 5.17
C SER A 32 19.26 26.14 6.54
N ALA A 33 19.91 25.56 7.56
CA ALA A 33 20.02 26.16 8.90
C ALA A 33 21.27 27.02 9.11
N ALA A 34 22.19 27.06 8.15
CA ALA A 34 23.29 28.03 8.18
C ALA A 34 22.76 29.38 7.68
N THR A 35 22.10 30.14 8.57
CA THR A 35 21.85 31.56 8.33
C THR A 35 23.20 32.18 7.96
N PRO A 36 23.40 32.69 6.72
CA PRO A 36 24.59 33.47 6.46
C PRO A 36 24.52 34.62 7.45
N ALA A 37 25.57 34.81 8.25
CA ALA A 37 25.71 36.00 9.06
C ALA A 37 25.68 37.20 8.10
N GLN A 38 24.48 37.69 7.80
CA GLN A 38 24.25 38.86 6.98
C GLN A 38 24.75 40.03 7.81
N GLY A 39 25.91 40.55 7.42
CA GLY A 39 26.35 41.88 7.85
C GLY A 39 27.59 41.98 8.73
N SER A 40 28.52 41.01 8.74
CA SER A 40 29.89 41.35 9.15
C SER A 40 30.66 41.82 7.93
N GLY A 41 30.51 43.11 7.60
CA GLY A 41 31.49 43.78 6.76
C GLY A 41 32.86 43.51 7.35
N VAL A 42 33.67 42.71 6.66
CA VAL A 42 35.06 42.44 7.06
C VAL A 42 35.67 43.80 7.38
N PRO A 43 36.19 44.01 8.60
CA PRO A 43 36.82 45.27 8.89
C PRO A 43 38.07 45.37 8.02
N ASP A 44 38.06 46.24 7.00
CA ASP A 44 39.24 46.51 6.14
C ASP A 44 40.49 46.89 6.95
N ARG A 45 40.32 47.26 8.23
CA ARG A 45 41.37 47.65 9.17
C ARG A 45 41.09 47.12 10.56
N ILE A 46 42.13 46.67 11.26
CA ILE A 46 42.06 46.26 12.65
C ILE A 46 42.42 47.48 13.50
N GLY A 47 41.39 48.12 14.04
CA GLY A 47 41.50 49.37 14.79
C GLY A 47 41.02 50.58 13.99
N TRP A 48 41.28 51.76 14.53
CA TRP A 48 40.83 53.03 13.96
C TRP A 48 42.00 53.79 13.36
N ASP A 49 41.78 54.36 12.18
CA ASP A 49 42.65 55.36 11.60
C ASP A 49 42.69 56.58 12.52
N ARG A 50 43.85 57.21 12.61
CA ARG A 50 44.08 58.42 13.40
C ARG A 50 44.47 59.57 12.49
N LEU A 51 43.62 60.59 12.44
CA LEU A 51 43.92 61.87 11.77
C LEU A 51 44.40 62.87 12.80
N TRP A 52 45.67 63.24 12.74
CA TRP A 52 46.25 64.30 13.57
C TRP A 52 45.99 65.63 12.88
N LEU A 53 45.20 66.51 13.49
CA LEU A 53 44.85 67.81 12.92
C LEU A 53 45.80 68.90 13.41
N ARG A 54 46.18 69.83 12.52
CA ARG A 54 47.07 70.95 12.87
C ARG A 54 46.46 71.79 13.98
N GLY A 55 47.23 72.03 15.04
CA GLY A 55 46.80 72.83 16.20
C GLY A 55 45.90 72.09 17.20
N ARG A 56 45.65 70.78 17.04
CA ARG A 56 44.94 69.96 18.03
C ARG A 56 45.86 68.90 18.62
N SER A 57 45.81 68.74 19.95
CA SER A 57 46.64 67.77 20.68
C SER A 57 46.12 66.32 20.65
N ARG A 58 44.88 66.09 20.17
CA ARG A 58 44.27 64.77 20.08
C ARG A 58 43.94 64.42 18.63
N ALA A 59 44.31 63.22 18.20
CA ALA A 59 43.92 62.68 16.91
C ALA A 59 42.41 62.38 16.87
N LEU A 60 41.80 62.56 15.69
CA LEU A 60 40.48 62.00 15.42
C LEU A 60 40.63 60.50 15.16
N GLU A 61 39.93 59.68 15.94
CA GLU A 61 39.86 58.22 15.74
C GLU A 61 38.61 57.86 14.92
N GLY A 62 38.78 57.06 13.88
CA GLY A 62 37.70 56.70 12.96
C GLY A 62 38.17 55.87 11.78
N ARG A 63 37.35 55.69 10.76
CA ARG A 63 37.69 54.97 9.53
C ARG A 63 37.76 55.94 8.37
N ILE A 64 38.87 55.96 7.66
CA ILE A 64 38.97 56.64 6.37
C ILE A 64 38.12 55.84 5.38
N VAL A 65 36.97 56.38 5.00
CA VAL A 65 36.02 55.77 4.06
C VAL A 65 36.49 55.98 2.61
N ARG A 66 36.98 57.19 2.30
CA ARG A 66 37.49 57.53 0.97
C ARG A 66 38.47 58.69 1.05
N GLU A 67 39.58 58.59 0.34
CA GLU A 67 40.46 59.73 0.09
C GLU A 67 39.94 60.55 -1.10
N THR A 68 39.83 61.86 -0.94
CA THR A 68 39.40 62.80 -2.00
C THR A 68 40.56 63.70 -2.41
N ALA A 69 40.37 64.47 -3.49
CA ALA A 69 41.38 65.42 -3.96
C ALA A 69 41.74 66.47 -2.88
N THR A 70 40.74 66.91 -2.10
CA THR A 70 40.87 68.01 -1.13
C THR A 70 40.93 67.57 0.33
N GLY A 71 40.69 66.28 0.65
CA GLY A 71 40.50 65.83 2.02
C GLY A 71 40.39 64.31 2.18
N TYR A 72 39.95 63.90 3.36
CA TYR A 72 39.55 62.53 3.65
C TYR A 72 38.11 62.50 4.11
N ARG A 73 37.29 61.65 3.48
CA ARG A 73 35.98 61.27 4.00
C ARG A 73 36.22 60.27 5.14
N PHE A 74 35.97 60.71 6.36
CA PHE A 74 36.33 60.05 7.60
C PHE A 74 35.09 59.81 8.46
N ARG A 75 34.82 58.55 8.80
CA ARG A 75 33.76 58.18 9.73
C ARG A 75 34.36 58.05 11.12
N MET A 76 34.10 59.01 12.00
CA MET A 76 34.60 58.96 13.38
C MET A 76 34.07 57.72 14.11
N ARG A 77 34.84 57.23 15.10
CA ARG A 77 34.44 56.12 15.96
C ARG A 77 33.11 56.45 16.65
N GLY A 78 32.09 55.62 16.42
CA GLY A 78 30.74 55.81 17.00
C GLY A 78 29.84 56.79 16.24
N ALA A 79 30.33 57.44 15.17
CA ALA A 79 29.52 58.31 14.33
C ALA A 79 28.82 57.53 13.20
N SER A 80 27.57 57.88 12.92
CA SER A 80 26.79 57.31 11.81
C SER A 80 27.02 58.02 10.47
N SER A 81 27.57 59.24 10.49
CA SER A 81 27.85 60.05 9.31
C SER A 81 29.36 60.21 9.06
N ASP A 82 29.71 60.41 7.79
CA ASP A 82 31.07 60.69 7.38
C ASP A 82 31.33 62.20 7.42
N VAL A 83 32.49 62.61 7.91
CA VAL A 83 32.97 63.99 7.89
C VAL A 83 34.05 64.12 6.82
N VAL A 84 34.06 65.19 6.05
CA VAL A 84 35.18 65.50 5.15
C VAL A 84 36.17 66.35 5.92
N VAL A 85 37.37 65.82 6.15
CA VAL A 85 38.47 66.53 6.81
C VAL A 85 39.43 67.04 5.72
N PRO A 86 39.58 68.36 5.53
CA PRO A 86 40.48 68.93 4.52
C PRO A 86 41.95 68.52 4.74
N LYS A 87 42.72 68.33 3.66
CA LYS A 87 44.14 67.89 3.73
C LYS A 87 45.05 68.94 4.37
N ASP A 88 44.73 70.22 4.24
CA ASP A 88 45.46 71.35 4.83
C ASP A 88 45.27 71.44 6.36
N GLU A 89 44.18 70.90 6.89
CA GLU A 89 43.94 70.77 8.33
C GLU A 89 44.64 69.56 8.96
N ILE A 90 45.19 68.64 8.16
CA ILE A 90 45.82 67.40 8.65
C ILE A 90 47.33 67.57 8.74
N GLU A 91 47.87 67.32 9.93
CA GLU A 91 49.31 67.23 10.18
C GLU A 91 49.87 65.89 9.75
N ARG A 92 49.22 64.78 10.16
CA ARG A 92 49.67 63.42 9.86
C ARG A 92 48.50 62.44 9.87
N VAL A 93 48.56 61.43 9.00
CA VAL A 93 47.61 60.32 8.96
C VAL A 93 48.32 59.05 9.41
N GLU A 94 47.82 58.42 10.47
CA GLU A 94 48.22 57.07 10.87
C GLU A 94 47.09 56.12 10.49
N ARG A 95 47.32 55.32 9.43
CA ARG A 95 46.35 54.31 9.01
C ARG A 95 46.42 53.13 9.98
N ALA A 96 45.27 52.66 10.43
CA ALA A 96 45.19 51.39 11.13
C ALA A 96 45.65 50.27 10.19
N PRO A 97 46.38 49.27 10.70
CA PRO A 97 46.87 48.19 9.88
C PRO A 97 45.71 47.37 9.32
N THR A 98 45.84 46.94 8.08
CA THR A 98 44.86 46.03 7.46
C THR A 98 44.92 44.65 8.12
N PRO A 99 43.84 43.84 8.05
CA PRO A 99 43.87 42.45 8.50
C PRO A 99 45.07 41.64 8.01
N ARG A 100 45.45 41.83 6.74
CA ARG A 100 46.60 41.14 6.13
C ARG A 100 47.95 41.62 6.68
N GLU A 101 48.10 42.90 6.96
CA GLU A 101 49.33 43.43 7.58
C GLU A 101 49.50 42.91 9.01
N VAL A 102 48.41 42.87 9.80
CA VAL A 102 48.45 42.29 11.15
C VAL A 102 48.72 40.79 11.09
N TYR A 103 48.11 40.08 10.15
CA TYR A 103 48.38 38.66 9.88
C TYR A 103 49.86 38.43 9.59
N ALA A 104 50.46 39.14 8.63
CA ALA A 104 51.87 38.99 8.27
C ALA A 104 52.81 39.21 9.46
N ARG A 105 52.55 40.26 10.26
CA ARG A 105 53.32 40.54 11.48
C ARG A 105 53.16 39.45 12.53
N ARG A 106 51.93 38.97 12.76
CA ARG A 106 51.67 37.88 13.73
C ARG A 106 52.33 36.58 13.28
N ARG A 107 52.20 36.20 12.01
CA ARG A 107 52.84 35.01 11.43
C ARG A 107 54.36 35.04 11.60
N ALA A 108 54.99 36.18 11.35
CA ALA A 108 56.43 36.35 11.54
C ALA A 108 56.89 36.23 13.01
N ALA A 109 55.98 36.42 13.97
CA ALA A 109 56.26 36.32 15.39
C ALA A 109 55.98 34.92 15.98
N ILE A 110 55.40 33.99 15.19
CA ILE A 110 55.16 32.62 15.63
C ILE A 110 56.50 31.86 15.65
N ALA A 111 56.78 31.17 16.76
CA ALA A 111 57.97 30.33 16.88
C ALA A 111 57.85 29.09 15.95
N PRO A 112 58.95 28.65 15.30
CA PRO A 112 58.93 27.40 14.53
C PRO A 112 58.48 26.23 15.41
N GLY A 113 57.46 25.49 14.96
CA GLY A 113 56.93 24.33 15.69
C GLY A 113 55.85 24.65 16.74
N ASP A 114 55.35 25.88 16.83
CA ASP A 114 54.23 26.23 17.71
C ASP A 114 52.87 26.05 17.00
N ALA A 115 52.33 24.83 17.03
CA ALA A 115 51.04 24.50 16.40
C ALA A 115 49.86 25.30 16.97
N GLN A 116 49.88 25.60 18.28
CA GLN A 116 48.80 26.33 18.96
C GLN A 116 48.77 27.80 18.53
N ALA A 117 49.93 28.44 18.36
CA ALA A 117 50.01 29.79 17.84
C ALA A 117 49.48 29.89 16.40
N HIS A 118 49.78 28.88 15.56
CA HIS A 118 49.19 28.79 14.21
C HIS A 118 47.66 28.63 14.25
N LEU A 119 47.13 27.74 15.10
CA LEU A 119 45.67 27.57 15.29
C LEU A 119 45.00 28.88 15.76
N ALA A 120 45.59 29.56 16.75
CA ALA A 120 45.07 30.83 17.25
C ALA A 120 45.08 31.95 16.18
N LEU A 121 46.14 32.00 15.36
CA LEU A 121 46.21 32.91 14.22
C LEU A 121 45.15 32.58 13.17
N ALA A 122 44.90 31.30 12.90
CA ALA A 122 43.87 30.88 11.95
C ALA A 122 42.46 31.28 12.40
N ARG A 123 42.09 31.05 13.66
CA ARG A 123 40.82 31.52 14.24
C ARG A 123 40.66 33.03 14.12
N THR A 124 41.75 33.78 14.34
CA THR A 124 41.76 35.23 14.12
C THR A 124 41.48 35.58 12.66
N CYS A 125 42.11 34.87 11.71
CA CYS A 125 41.90 35.06 10.28
C CYS A 125 40.46 34.77 9.86
N LEU A 126 39.85 33.70 10.39
CA LEU A 126 38.41 33.39 10.17
C LEU A 126 37.51 34.53 10.67
N GLY A 127 37.79 35.10 11.85
CA GLY A 127 37.06 36.26 12.37
C GLY A 127 37.20 37.53 11.51
N TRP A 128 38.25 37.63 10.70
CA TRP A 128 38.45 38.70 9.72
C TRP A 128 38.03 38.33 8.30
N GLY A 129 37.45 37.14 8.06
CA GLY A 129 37.11 36.68 6.71
C GLY A 129 38.31 36.40 5.79
N LEU A 130 39.52 36.23 6.36
CA LEU A 130 40.74 35.86 5.64
C LEU A 130 40.84 34.33 5.52
N GLU A 131 39.96 33.73 4.71
CA GLU A 131 39.82 32.27 4.63
C GLU A 131 41.06 31.56 4.07
N ALA A 132 41.74 32.13 3.07
CA ALA A 132 42.94 31.54 2.47
C ALA A 132 44.13 31.52 3.44
N GLU A 133 44.31 32.63 4.17
CA GLU A 133 45.30 32.73 5.24
C GLU A 133 44.95 31.78 6.39
N ALA A 134 43.68 31.68 6.80
CA ALA A 134 43.23 30.72 7.81
C ALA A 134 43.52 29.27 7.41
N GLU A 135 43.19 28.86 6.18
CA GLU A 135 43.50 27.52 5.65
C GLU A 135 45.01 27.23 5.70
N THR A 136 45.84 28.22 5.33
CA THR A 136 47.30 28.09 5.37
C THR A 136 47.81 27.85 6.79
N GLU A 137 47.32 28.62 7.78
CA GLU A 137 47.73 28.45 9.18
C GLU A 137 47.19 27.16 9.81
N LEU A 138 45.98 26.73 9.45
CA LEU A 138 45.43 25.44 9.91
C LEU A 138 46.26 24.27 9.39
N ARG A 139 46.63 24.27 8.10
CA ARG A 139 47.54 23.26 7.55
C ARG A 139 48.91 23.30 8.21
N ALA A 140 49.45 24.48 8.52
CA ALA A 140 50.71 24.60 9.25
C ALA A 140 50.61 24.01 10.67
N ALA A 141 49.52 24.27 11.39
CA ALA A 141 49.27 23.69 12.71
C ALA A 141 49.20 22.15 12.65
N ILE A 142 48.45 21.59 11.67
CA ILE A 142 48.32 20.13 11.46
C ILE A 142 49.66 19.50 11.05
N ALA A 143 50.45 20.16 10.20
CA ALA A 143 51.76 19.66 9.81
C ALA A 143 52.75 19.57 10.98
N ILE A 144 52.63 20.47 11.96
CA ILE A 144 53.45 20.46 13.18
C ILE A 144 52.93 19.42 14.18
N GLU A 145 51.62 19.39 14.42
CA GLU A 145 50.96 18.46 15.34
C GLU A 145 49.76 17.79 14.65
N PRO A 146 49.96 16.64 13.99
CA PRO A 146 48.90 15.98 13.22
C PRO A 146 47.72 15.49 14.07
N THR A 147 47.92 15.36 15.38
CA THR A 147 46.90 14.97 16.35
C THR A 147 46.13 16.15 16.94
N LEU A 148 46.35 17.38 16.47
CA LEU A 148 45.67 18.57 16.96
C LEU A 148 44.22 18.64 16.44
N LEU A 149 43.32 17.93 17.14
CA LEU A 149 41.91 17.74 16.75
C LEU A 149 41.18 19.05 16.43
N GLU A 150 41.46 20.12 17.17
CA GLU A 150 40.83 21.43 16.96
C GLU A 150 41.20 22.04 15.60
N ALA A 151 42.46 21.94 15.19
CA ALA A 151 42.92 22.48 13.90
C ALA A 151 42.31 21.71 12.73
N VAL A 152 42.24 20.37 12.84
CA VAL A 152 41.58 19.51 11.86
C VAL A 152 40.09 19.83 11.76
N GLY A 153 39.39 19.99 12.90
CA GLY A 153 37.97 20.35 12.93
C GLY A 153 37.67 21.69 12.27
N GLU A 154 38.47 22.72 12.55
CA GLU A 154 38.34 24.06 11.96
C GLU A 154 38.63 24.06 10.45
N LEU A 155 39.62 23.26 10.01
CA LEU A 155 39.94 23.10 8.58
C LEU A 155 38.79 22.41 7.84
N ALA A 156 38.29 21.30 8.38
CA ALA A 156 37.14 20.60 7.80
C ALA A 156 35.91 21.53 7.70
N ALA A 157 35.57 22.26 8.77
CA ALA A 157 34.45 23.20 8.75
C ALA A 157 34.62 24.35 7.76
N LEU A 158 35.85 24.86 7.58
CA LEU A 158 36.17 25.88 6.57
C LEU A 158 35.95 25.33 5.15
N LEU A 159 36.45 24.13 4.88
CA LEU A 159 36.32 23.46 3.59
C LEU A 159 34.87 23.11 3.26
N GLU A 160 34.08 22.66 4.23
CA GLU A 160 32.63 22.43 4.08
C GLU A 160 31.90 23.72 3.67
N ARG A 161 32.19 24.86 4.33
CA ARG A 161 31.62 26.16 3.95
C ARG A 161 32.03 26.60 2.55
N ARG A 162 33.25 26.27 2.12
CA ARG A 162 33.73 26.53 0.76
C ARG A 162 32.99 25.67 -0.26
N CYS A 163 32.77 24.39 0.03
CA CYS A 163 31.97 23.51 -0.83
C CYS A 163 30.51 23.92 -0.94
N ALA A 164 29.91 24.39 0.15
CA ALA A 164 28.55 24.92 0.13
C ALA A 164 28.41 26.19 -0.74
N ARG A 165 29.48 26.98 -0.88
CA ARG A 165 29.53 28.20 -1.71
C ARG A 165 30.01 27.95 -3.15
N ALA A 166 30.40 26.73 -3.51
CA ALA A 166 30.90 26.42 -4.84
C ALA A 166 29.78 26.55 -5.89
N GLU A 167 29.98 27.48 -6.83
CA GLU A 167 29.01 27.82 -7.89
C GLU A 167 29.15 26.89 -9.11
N SER A 168 30.31 26.23 -9.24
CA SER A 168 30.61 25.34 -10.36
C SER A 168 31.03 23.95 -9.88
N GLU A 169 30.77 22.95 -10.71
CA GLU A 169 31.14 21.55 -10.46
C GLU A 169 32.66 21.37 -10.25
N PRO A 170 33.57 22.00 -11.02
CA PRO A 170 35.01 21.89 -10.76
C PRO A 170 35.45 22.49 -9.42
N GLN A 171 34.85 23.61 -8.99
CA GLN A 171 35.13 24.20 -7.67
C GLN A 171 34.67 23.28 -6.54
N ARG A 172 33.52 22.63 -6.72
CA ARG A 172 32.99 21.67 -5.76
C ARG A 172 33.87 20.43 -5.69
N ALA A 173 34.23 19.85 -6.83
CA ALA A 173 35.11 18.68 -6.87
C ALA A 173 36.45 18.96 -6.17
N GLY A 174 37.09 20.10 -6.47
CA GLY A 174 38.37 20.45 -5.85
C GLY A 174 38.29 20.70 -4.34
N CYS A 175 37.17 21.25 -3.83
CA CYS A 175 37.00 21.40 -2.38
C CYS A 175 36.64 20.08 -1.70
N GLU A 176 35.90 19.19 -2.36
CA GLU A 176 35.54 17.86 -1.86
C GLU A 176 36.77 16.95 -1.78
N GLU A 177 37.67 17.01 -2.76
CA GLU A 177 38.97 16.33 -2.73
C GLU A 177 39.82 16.81 -1.54
N ALA A 178 39.97 18.13 -1.36
CA ALA A 178 40.70 18.69 -0.22
C ALA A 178 40.05 18.32 1.13
N LEU A 179 38.72 18.23 1.20
CA LEU A 179 38.02 17.82 2.41
C LEU A 179 38.19 16.33 2.70
N LEU A 180 38.21 15.49 1.66
CA LEU A 180 38.47 14.06 1.79
C LEU A 180 39.87 13.79 2.34
N GLU A 181 40.89 14.48 1.80
CA GLU A 181 42.28 14.43 2.29
C GLU A 181 42.34 14.71 3.81
N VAL A 182 41.68 15.80 4.26
CA VAL A 182 41.65 16.16 5.69
C VAL A 182 41.01 15.07 6.55
N TYR A 183 39.94 14.41 6.09
CA TYR A 183 39.31 13.33 6.84
C TYR A 183 40.13 12.04 6.84
N GLU A 184 40.77 11.69 5.74
CA GLU A 184 41.64 10.51 5.62
C GLU A 184 42.89 10.67 6.48
N ASP A 185 43.52 11.84 6.48
CA ASP A 185 44.66 12.17 7.34
C ASP A 185 44.27 12.12 8.82
N ALA A 186 43.15 12.74 9.20
CA ALA A 186 42.64 12.69 10.57
C ALA A 186 42.44 11.24 11.03
N GLN A 187 41.88 10.39 10.17
CA GLN A 187 41.67 8.98 10.44
C GLN A 187 43.00 8.22 10.56
N ALA A 188 43.97 8.48 9.69
CA ALA A 188 45.30 7.86 9.73
C ALA A 188 46.05 8.18 11.03
N HIS A 189 45.81 9.36 11.60
CA HIS A 189 46.34 9.79 12.90
C HIS A 189 45.49 9.34 14.10
N GLY A 190 44.44 8.54 13.89
CA GLY A 190 43.57 8.05 14.96
C GLY A 190 42.69 9.13 15.60
N LEU A 191 42.50 10.27 14.92
CA LEU A 191 41.61 11.33 15.38
C LEU A 191 40.17 10.94 15.11
N VAL A 192 39.48 10.52 16.17
CA VAL A 192 38.08 10.13 16.12
C VAL A 192 37.27 11.14 16.92
N SER A 193 36.47 11.95 16.23
CA SER A 193 35.45 12.80 16.86
C SER A 193 34.13 12.66 16.12
N VAL A 194 33.02 12.85 16.84
CA VAL A 194 31.68 12.76 16.25
C VAL A 194 31.50 13.73 15.07
N PRO A 195 31.87 15.02 15.16
CA PRO A 195 31.74 15.94 14.03
C PRO A 195 32.56 15.51 12.80
N LEU A 196 33.81 15.07 12.99
CA LEU A 196 34.66 14.63 11.87
C LEU A 196 34.11 13.37 11.21
N ALA A 197 33.67 12.39 12.00
CA ALA A 197 33.13 11.16 11.44
C ALA A 197 31.82 11.38 10.68
N LEU A 198 30.92 12.23 11.21
CA LEU A 198 29.69 12.61 10.53
C LEU A 198 29.97 13.40 9.24
N GLY A 199 30.89 14.36 9.28
CA GLY A 199 31.31 15.12 8.11
C GLY A 199 31.90 14.23 7.01
N HIS A 200 32.80 13.32 7.39
CA HIS A 200 33.40 12.34 6.48
C HIS A 200 32.34 11.43 5.85
N ALA A 201 31.41 10.89 6.65
CA ALA A 201 30.35 10.03 6.14
C ALA A 201 29.41 10.78 5.16
N ARG A 202 29.08 12.05 5.45
CA ARG A 202 28.29 12.89 4.54
C ARG A 202 29.02 13.18 3.23
N LEU A 203 30.32 13.47 3.28
CA LEU A 203 31.13 13.67 2.09
C LEU A 203 31.16 12.39 1.24
N LEU A 204 31.47 11.24 1.84
CA LEU A 204 31.49 9.96 1.15
C LEU A 204 30.13 9.62 0.51
N ARG A 205 29.02 9.92 1.19
CA ARG A 205 27.67 9.78 0.64
C ARG A 205 27.45 10.68 -0.59
N ARG A 206 27.89 11.95 -0.55
CA ARG A 206 27.82 12.87 -1.72
C ARG A 206 28.66 12.40 -2.89
N LEU A 207 29.82 11.81 -2.61
CA LEU A 207 30.71 11.20 -3.61
C LEU A 207 30.19 9.84 -4.14
N GLY A 208 29.00 9.41 -3.74
CA GLY A 208 28.41 8.15 -4.20
C GLY A 208 29.00 6.89 -3.55
N ALA A 209 29.63 7.02 -2.38
CA ALA A 209 30.23 5.92 -1.61
C ALA A 209 29.51 5.65 -0.27
N PRO A 210 28.18 5.42 -0.23
CA PRO A 210 27.43 5.22 1.02
C PRO A 210 27.84 3.96 1.79
N THR A 211 28.31 2.91 1.12
CA THR A 211 28.83 1.69 1.77
C THR A 211 30.07 1.99 2.61
N LEU A 212 31.03 2.75 2.04
CA LEU A 212 32.22 3.15 2.77
C LEU A 212 31.86 4.11 3.91
N ALA A 213 30.95 5.06 3.68
CA ALA A 213 30.44 5.95 4.73
C ALA A 213 29.84 5.14 5.90
N LEU A 214 29.05 4.11 5.59
CA LEU A 214 28.46 3.23 6.59
C LEU A 214 29.55 2.49 7.38
N GLU A 215 30.56 1.94 6.70
CA GLU A 215 31.70 1.26 7.34
C GLU A 215 32.47 2.19 8.28
N ARG A 216 32.72 3.44 7.87
CA ARG A 216 33.40 4.45 8.71
C ARG A 216 32.63 4.75 10.00
N LEU A 217 31.33 5.04 9.91
CA LEU A 217 30.52 5.26 11.12
C LEU A 217 30.37 3.99 11.97
N SER A 218 30.49 2.82 11.35
CA SER A 218 30.36 1.53 12.02
C SER A 218 31.57 1.15 12.86
N SER A 219 32.76 1.65 12.51
CA SER A 219 33.98 1.42 13.31
C SER A 219 34.04 2.24 14.60
N LEU A 220 33.13 3.19 14.80
CA LEU A 220 33.07 4.01 16.01
C LEU A 220 32.52 3.20 17.18
N ALA A 221 33.29 3.13 18.28
CA ALA A 221 32.79 2.63 19.55
C ALA A 221 31.82 3.65 20.16
N LEU A 222 30.55 3.28 20.26
CA LEU A 222 29.48 4.14 20.78
C LEU A 222 29.23 3.77 22.25
N ALA A 223 29.82 4.50 23.18
CA ALA A 223 29.86 4.11 24.59
C ALA A 223 28.69 4.64 25.46
N ASP A 224 27.84 5.55 24.98
CA ASP A 224 26.76 6.14 25.78
C ASP A 224 25.49 6.43 24.96
N ASN A 225 24.35 6.71 25.61
CA ASN A 225 23.13 7.20 24.97
C ASN A 225 23.06 8.74 24.97
N ASP A 226 24.19 9.40 24.71
CA ASP A 226 24.22 10.86 24.59
C ASP A 226 23.72 11.33 23.21
N THR A 227 23.43 12.63 23.08
CA THR A 227 22.91 13.22 21.84
C THR A 227 23.85 13.00 20.65
N ALA A 228 25.17 12.98 20.89
CA ALA A 228 26.17 12.79 19.84
C ALA A 228 26.15 11.36 19.29
N THR A 229 26.10 10.36 20.19
CA THR A 229 25.93 8.96 19.82
C THR A 229 24.60 8.71 19.12
N ALA A 230 23.53 9.36 19.58
CA ALA A 230 22.22 9.24 18.98
C ALA A 230 22.19 9.77 17.54
N ARG A 231 22.88 10.89 17.26
CA ARG A 231 23.08 11.40 15.89
C ARG A 231 23.88 10.45 15.00
N ILE A 232 24.95 9.83 15.52
CA ILE A 232 25.70 8.83 14.75
C ILE A 232 24.82 7.62 14.41
N ARG A 233 24.04 7.12 15.37
CA ARG A 233 23.13 5.98 15.10
C ARG A 233 22.10 6.33 14.04
N LEU A 234 21.53 7.53 14.10
CA LEU A 234 20.57 7.99 13.09
C LEU A 234 21.21 8.06 11.70
N GLU A 235 22.41 8.65 11.57
CA GLU A 235 23.12 8.72 10.29
C GLU A 235 23.55 7.33 9.78
N ARG A 236 24.01 6.45 10.67
CA ARG A 236 24.31 5.06 10.35
C ARG A 236 23.07 4.33 9.83
N ALA A 237 21.91 4.56 10.43
CA ALA A 237 20.65 4.00 9.98
C ALA A 237 20.21 4.51 8.60
N ARG A 238 20.43 5.80 8.31
CA ARG A 238 20.15 6.39 6.98
C ARG A 238 21.04 5.79 5.89
N LEU A 239 22.34 5.68 6.14
CA LEU A 239 23.27 5.03 5.21
C LEU A 239 22.94 3.54 5.05
N ALA A 240 22.60 2.85 6.15
CA ALA A 240 22.16 1.46 6.10
C ALA A 240 20.87 1.29 5.29
N LEU A 241 19.92 2.23 5.37
CA LEU A 241 18.74 2.27 4.51
C LEU A 241 19.13 2.43 3.03
N GLU A 242 20.02 3.36 2.70
CA GLU A 242 20.46 3.62 1.32
C GLU A 242 21.15 2.42 0.66
N VAL A 243 21.97 1.68 1.41
CA VAL A 243 22.66 0.46 0.89
C VAL A 243 21.82 -0.81 1.01
N GLY A 244 20.58 -0.71 1.47
CA GLY A 244 19.67 -1.87 1.63
C GLY A 244 19.95 -2.76 2.85
N ALA A 245 20.79 -2.32 3.79
CA ALA A 245 21.10 -3.01 5.05
C ALA A 245 20.03 -2.76 6.15
N TYR A 246 18.76 -3.02 5.82
CA TYR A 246 17.61 -2.63 6.65
C TYR A 246 17.64 -3.16 8.09
N GLY A 247 18.09 -4.40 8.31
CA GLY A 247 18.18 -4.98 9.66
C GLY A 247 19.15 -4.22 10.57
N ARG A 248 20.23 -3.69 9.99
CA ARG A 248 21.19 -2.83 10.70
C ARG A 248 20.59 -1.47 11.01
N ALA A 249 19.87 -0.87 10.04
CA ALA A 249 19.19 0.40 10.24
C ALA A 249 18.21 0.33 11.42
N GLU A 250 17.42 -0.75 11.53
CA GLU A 250 16.55 -0.97 12.68
C GLU A 250 17.28 -1.15 14.01
N GLN A 251 18.38 -1.91 14.00
CA GLN A 251 19.18 -2.12 15.21
C GLN A 251 19.67 -0.77 15.78
N ASP A 252 20.01 0.17 14.90
CA ASP A 252 20.47 1.51 15.28
C ASP A 252 19.33 2.42 15.73
N LEU A 253 18.15 2.32 15.09
CA LEU A 253 16.99 3.17 15.39
C LEU A 253 16.24 2.74 16.64
N ARG A 254 16.19 1.43 16.97
CA ARG A 254 15.46 0.89 18.12
C ARG A 254 15.78 1.60 19.44
N PRO A 255 17.06 1.73 19.88
CA PRO A 255 17.36 2.43 21.13
C PRO A 255 16.99 3.92 21.08
N LEU A 256 16.96 4.55 19.90
CA LEU A 256 16.58 5.95 19.75
C LEU A 256 15.08 6.15 19.95
N VAL A 257 14.25 5.27 19.38
CA VAL A 257 12.79 5.38 19.49
C VAL A 257 12.23 4.92 20.83
N GLU A 258 12.94 4.02 21.53
CA GLU A 258 12.54 3.50 22.84
C GLU A 258 13.02 4.36 24.02
N GLY A 259 14.16 5.06 23.89
CA GLY A 259 14.80 5.76 25.00
C GLY A 259 15.25 7.20 24.73
N GLY A 260 15.00 7.76 23.54
CA GLY A 260 15.42 9.11 23.17
C GLY A 260 14.65 10.20 23.93
N SER A 261 15.37 11.16 24.50
CA SER A 261 14.79 12.31 25.22
C SER A 261 14.65 13.58 24.37
N ASP A 262 15.45 13.73 23.31
CA ASP A 262 15.39 14.86 22.38
C ASP A 262 14.19 14.68 21.42
N PRO A 263 13.14 15.53 21.49
CA PRO A 263 11.93 15.37 20.69
C PRO A 263 12.18 15.45 19.18
N ALA A 264 13.10 16.31 18.74
CA ALA A 264 13.38 16.49 17.31
C ALA A 264 14.09 15.25 16.74
N LEU A 265 15.10 14.76 17.45
CA LEU A 265 15.81 13.54 17.09
C LEU A 265 14.89 12.31 17.15
N LEU A 266 13.97 12.27 18.11
CA LEU A 266 13.00 11.20 18.27
C LEU A 266 12.03 11.14 17.09
N ALA A 267 11.45 12.29 16.68
CA ALA A 267 10.58 12.37 15.51
C ALA A 267 11.31 11.93 14.23
N GLU A 268 12.56 12.36 14.06
CA GLU A 268 13.39 12.00 12.91
C GLU A 268 13.78 10.51 12.89
N SER A 269 14.02 9.93 14.06
CA SER A 269 14.28 8.49 14.23
C SER A 269 13.04 7.67 13.86
N TRP A 270 11.85 8.07 14.33
CA TRP A 270 10.59 7.42 13.95
C TRP A 270 10.31 7.52 12.45
N ARG A 271 10.57 8.69 11.84
CA ARG A 271 10.43 8.87 10.39
C ARG A 271 11.38 7.95 9.62
N THR A 272 12.64 7.87 10.04
CA THR A 272 13.64 7.00 9.40
C THR A 272 13.26 5.52 9.56
N LEU A 273 12.77 5.12 10.74
CA LEU A 273 12.26 3.77 10.99
C LEU A 273 11.07 3.44 10.09
N GLY A 274 10.17 4.41 9.89
CA GLY A 274 9.07 4.29 8.94
C GLY A 274 9.55 4.03 7.52
N LEU A 275 10.61 4.73 7.06
CA LEU A 275 11.21 4.49 5.74
C LEU A 275 11.86 3.11 5.63
N VAL A 276 12.53 2.64 6.69
CA VAL A 276 13.10 1.28 6.74
C VAL A 276 12.00 0.22 6.63
N HIS A 277 10.94 0.35 7.43
CA HIS A 277 9.80 -0.55 7.36
C HIS A 277 9.11 -0.51 5.99
N LEU A 278 9.03 0.68 5.37
CA LEU A 278 8.45 0.83 4.05
C LEU A 278 9.29 0.10 2.98
N ALA A 279 10.61 0.25 3.01
CA ALA A 279 11.55 -0.40 2.09
C ALA A 279 11.52 -1.94 2.23
N GLN A 280 11.27 -2.45 3.44
CA GLN A 280 11.09 -3.88 3.70
C GLN A 280 9.69 -4.41 3.34
N GLY A 281 8.77 -3.58 2.87
CA GLY A 281 7.38 -3.98 2.59
C GLY A 281 6.48 -4.08 3.84
N ARG A 282 6.98 -3.73 5.03
CA ARG A 282 6.23 -3.75 6.31
C ARG A 282 5.34 -2.52 6.47
N HIS A 283 4.42 -2.32 5.55
CA HIS A 283 3.63 -1.09 5.40
C HIS A 283 2.82 -0.69 6.66
N GLY A 284 2.29 -1.65 7.42
CA GLY A 284 1.55 -1.36 8.66
C GLY A 284 2.44 -0.89 9.81
N GLU A 285 3.68 -1.36 9.87
CA GLU A 285 4.68 -0.87 10.83
C GLU A 285 5.21 0.50 10.38
N ALA A 286 5.44 0.67 9.07
CA ALA A 286 5.81 1.95 8.48
C ALA A 286 4.77 3.03 8.80
N GLN A 287 3.48 2.74 8.62
CA GLN A 287 2.39 3.67 8.95
C GLN A 287 2.46 4.12 10.40
N ARG A 288 2.61 3.17 11.35
CA ARG A 288 2.67 3.48 12.78
C ARG A 288 3.89 4.35 13.09
N ALA A 289 5.07 3.98 12.59
CA ALA A 289 6.28 4.76 12.78
C ALA A 289 6.16 6.20 12.22
N PHE A 290 5.56 6.37 11.03
CA PHE A 290 5.30 7.70 10.48
C PHE A 290 4.25 8.49 11.26
N ALA A 291 3.21 7.83 11.79
CA ALA A 291 2.22 8.47 12.65
C ALA A 291 2.86 8.98 13.95
N GLU A 292 3.71 8.16 14.60
CA GLU A 292 4.47 8.53 15.80
C GLU A 292 5.44 9.69 15.54
N ALA A 293 6.06 9.74 14.34
CA ALA A 293 6.87 10.87 13.91
C ALA A 293 6.04 12.15 13.75
N ALA A 294 4.89 12.07 13.07
CA ALA A 294 3.98 13.20 12.85
C ALA A 294 3.35 13.72 14.15
N GLU A 295 3.09 12.86 15.12
CA GLU A 295 2.58 13.25 16.44
C GLU A 295 3.62 14.05 17.24
N ARG A 296 4.90 13.65 17.15
CA ARG A 296 6.00 14.31 17.87
C ARG A 296 6.47 15.60 17.22
N ALA A 297 6.37 15.70 15.90
CA ALA A 297 6.67 16.89 15.12
C ALA A 297 5.51 17.20 14.16
N PRO A 298 4.41 17.82 14.64
CA PRO A 298 3.23 18.14 13.82
C PRO A 298 3.53 19.04 12.62
N GLU A 299 4.63 19.80 12.68
CA GLU A 299 5.16 20.61 11.59
C GLU A 299 5.86 19.78 10.49
N ASP A 300 6.28 18.54 10.77
CA ASP A 300 6.83 17.62 9.76
C ASP A 300 5.71 17.04 8.90
N ARG A 301 5.35 17.81 7.87
CA ARG A 301 4.33 17.44 6.88
C ARG A 301 4.69 16.16 6.13
N TRP A 302 5.97 15.84 5.97
CA TRP A 302 6.43 14.65 5.28
C TRP A 302 6.12 13.38 6.07
N ALA A 303 6.29 13.41 7.39
CA ALA A 303 5.91 12.29 8.26
C ALA A 303 4.41 11.97 8.12
N ALA A 304 3.54 12.98 8.18
CA ALA A 304 2.10 12.79 8.04
C ALA A 304 1.73 12.23 6.63
N LEU A 305 2.32 12.79 5.57
CA LEU A 305 2.09 12.33 4.19
C LEU A 305 2.58 10.87 3.99
N PHE A 306 3.73 10.52 4.56
CA PHE A 306 4.25 9.16 4.51
C PHE A 306 3.42 8.17 5.32
N SER A 307 2.79 8.61 6.42
CA SER A 307 1.81 7.79 7.15
C SER A 307 0.61 7.44 6.29
N VAL A 308 0.00 8.43 5.60
CA VAL A 308 -1.10 8.20 4.66
C VAL A 308 -0.69 7.25 3.53
N ARG A 309 0.51 7.44 2.98
CA ARG A 309 1.07 6.57 1.95
C ARG A 309 1.24 5.13 2.44
N ALA A 310 1.80 4.94 3.63
CA ALA A 310 2.01 3.61 4.21
C ALA A 310 0.67 2.92 4.56
N ALA A 311 -0.32 3.68 5.05
CA ALA A 311 -1.69 3.18 5.27
C ALA A 311 -2.33 2.70 3.96
N LEU A 312 -2.17 3.50 2.90
CA LEU A 312 -2.63 3.15 1.55
C LEU A 312 -1.98 1.83 1.11
N TYR A 313 -0.65 1.66 1.28
CA TYR A 313 0.07 0.43 0.91
C TYR A 313 -0.30 -0.78 1.75
N ALA A 314 -0.64 -0.57 3.03
CA ALA A 314 -1.18 -1.60 3.90
C ALA A 314 -2.61 -2.02 3.52
N GLY A 315 -3.27 -1.32 2.57
CA GLY A 315 -4.67 -1.50 2.23
C GLY A 315 -5.64 -0.95 3.28
N ALA A 316 -5.15 -0.17 4.24
CA ALA A 316 -5.92 0.47 5.30
C ALA A 316 -6.58 1.77 4.78
N LEU A 317 -7.49 1.64 3.81
CA LEU A 317 -8.08 2.78 3.09
C LEU A 317 -8.79 3.79 4.00
N GLU A 318 -9.44 3.34 5.08
CA GLU A 318 -10.08 4.22 6.06
C GLU A 318 -9.03 5.09 6.77
N ALA A 319 -7.99 4.46 7.35
CA ALA A 319 -6.90 5.20 8.00
C ALA A 319 -6.16 6.15 7.04
N ALA A 320 -6.00 5.74 5.78
CA ALA A 320 -5.42 6.61 4.75
C ALA A 320 -6.33 7.81 4.44
N ALA A 321 -7.66 7.62 4.38
CA ALA A 321 -8.63 8.69 4.17
C ALA A 321 -8.70 9.66 5.36
N ASP A 322 -8.71 9.14 6.59
CA ASP A 322 -8.71 9.94 7.81
C ASP A 322 -7.43 10.79 7.91
N GLY A 323 -6.27 10.16 7.71
CA GLY A 323 -4.98 10.87 7.70
C GLY A 323 -4.90 11.91 6.57
N TRP A 324 -5.45 11.60 5.40
CA TRP A 324 -5.47 12.53 4.26
C TRP A 324 -6.27 13.81 4.56
N ALA A 325 -7.40 13.70 5.26
CA ALA A 325 -8.25 14.84 5.61
C ALA A 325 -7.52 15.87 6.50
N GLY A 326 -6.55 15.42 7.31
CA GLY A 326 -5.73 16.27 8.17
C GLY A 326 -4.45 16.83 7.53
N LEU A 327 -4.13 16.48 6.28
CA LEU A 327 -2.85 16.88 5.68
C LEU A 327 -2.83 18.38 5.31
N PRO A 328 -1.87 19.16 5.86
CA PRO A 328 -1.75 20.56 5.53
C PRO A 328 -1.36 20.76 4.06
N GLU A 329 -1.80 21.89 3.49
CA GLU A 329 -1.29 22.36 2.21
C GLU A 329 0.16 22.86 2.39
N GLY A 330 1.00 22.61 1.40
CA GLY A 330 2.39 23.05 1.41
C GLY A 330 2.71 23.87 0.18
N GLN A 331 3.53 24.91 0.36
CA GLN A 331 4.03 25.74 -0.73
C GLN A 331 5.24 25.09 -1.43
N GLU A 332 5.91 24.15 -0.77
CA GLU A 332 7.03 23.42 -1.34
C GLU A 332 6.55 22.58 -2.54
N PRO A 333 7.07 22.81 -3.75
CA PRO A 333 6.60 22.13 -4.96
C PRO A 333 6.69 20.59 -4.90
N GLU A 334 7.72 20.05 -4.24
CA GLU A 334 7.91 18.61 -4.13
C GLU A 334 6.89 17.94 -3.21
N TYR A 335 6.65 18.55 -2.05
CA TYR A 335 5.58 18.14 -1.15
C TYR A 335 4.22 18.24 -1.83
N ALA A 336 3.93 19.35 -2.51
CA ALA A 336 2.65 19.55 -3.21
C ALA A 336 2.41 18.51 -4.32
N ALA A 337 3.42 18.22 -5.13
CA ALA A 337 3.35 17.18 -6.16
C ALA A 337 3.17 15.78 -5.55
N THR A 338 3.92 15.45 -4.50
CA THR A 338 3.81 14.14 -3.82
C THR A 338 2.46 13.98 -3.15
N ARG A 339 1.96 15.03 -2.48
CA ARG A 339 0.61 15.09 -1.93
C ARG A 339 -0.41 14.83 -3.02
N ALA A 340 -0.36 15.54 -4.15
CA ALA A 340 -1.27 15.33 -5.27
C ALA A 340 -1.28 13.88 -5.78
N ILE A 341 -0.10 13.25 -5.92
CA ILE A 341 0.04 11.84 -6.33
C ILE A 341 -0.63 10.92 -5.29
N VAL A 342 -0.26 11.01 -4.02
CA VAL A 342 -0.81 10.16 -2.94
C VAL A 342 -2.33 10.33 -2.85
N GLY A 343 -2.82 11.57 -2.93
CA GLY A 343 -4.24 11.88 -2.92
C GLY A 343 -4.98 11.29 -4.12
N ALA A 344 -4.40 11.33 -5.31
CA ALA A 344 -5.01 10.76 -6.50
C ALA A 344 -5.06 9.22 -6.44
N LEU A 345 -4.01 8.59 -5.91
CA LEU A 345 -3.98 7.15 -5.68
C LEU A 345 -5.03 6.72 -4.65
N LEU A 346 -5.16 7.46 -3.56
CA LEU A 346 -6.20 7.22 -2.54
C LEU A 346 -7.61 7.37 -3.13
N ALA A 347 -7.87 8.48 -3.83
CA ALA A 347 -9.16 8.71 -4.49
C ALA A 347 -9.48 7.59 -5.51
N THR A 348 -8.48 7.15 -6.29
CA THR A 348 -8.63 6.01 -7.20
C THR A 348 -8.97 4.72 -6.45
N ALA A 349 -8.34 4.48 -5.29
CA ALA A 349 -8.60 3.31 -4.47
C ALA A 349 -10.01 3.30 -3.85
N LEU A 350 -10.55 4.49 -3.56
CA LEU A 350 -11.93 4.70 -3.12
C LEU A 350 -12.93 4.66 -4.28
N GLY A 351 -12.46 4.70 -5.53
CA GLY A 351 -13.30 4.70 -6.74
C GLY A 351 -13.74 6.09 -7.21
N GLU A 352 -13.15 7.16 -6.66
CA GLU A 352 -13.42 8.57 -6.94
C GLU A 352 -12.50 9.11 -8.05
N LEU A 353 -12.73 8.65 -9.28
CA LEU A 353 -11.82 8.93 -10.41
C LEU A 353 -11.74 10.42 -10.77
N ASP A 354 -12.83 11.17 -10.66
CA ASP A 354 -12.82 12.60 -10.99
C ASP A 354 -12.06 13.42 -9.94
N THR A 355 -12.21 13.08 -8.66
CA THR A 355 -11.38 13.62 -7.57
C THR A 355 -9.90 13.33 -7.82
N ALA A 356 -9.55 12.12 -8.27
CA ALA A 356 -8.17 11.76 -8.59
C ALA A 356 -7.60 12.61 -9.74
N ARG A 357 -8.37 12.80 -10.82
CA ARG A 357 -7.99 13.66 -11.96
C ARG A 357 -7.82 15.12 -11.53
N GLN A 358 -8.74 15.65 -10.73
CA GLN A 358 -8.68 17.03 -10.24
C GLN A 358 -7.42 17.28 -9.39
N ARG A 359 -7.07 16.35 -8.49
CA ARG A 359 -5.86 16.45 -7.67
C ARG A 359 -4.58 16.49 -8.52
N LEU A 360 -4.49 15.66 -9.57
CA LEU A 360 -3.33 15.65 -10.47
C LEU A 360 -3.27 16.84 -11.43
N ALA A 361 -4.43 17.46 -11.75
CA ALA A 361 -4.48 18.65 -12.59
C ALA A 361 -3.94 19.89 -11.86
N GLY A 362 -4.16 20.00 -10.54
CA GLY A 362 -3.65 21.10 -9.71
C GLY A 362 -2.21 20.95 -9.22
N ALA A 363 -1.52 19.85 -9.56
CA ALA A 363 -0.15 19.60 -9.10
C ALA A 363 0.87 20.50 -9.82
N PRO A 364 1.83 21.12 -9.11
CA PRO A 364 2.83 21.99 -9.73
C PRO A 364 3.80 21.19 -10.61
N THR A 365 4.04 21.67 -11.85
CA THR A 365 4.92 21.02 -12.83
C THR A 365 6.26 21.71 -13.06
N ASP A 366 6.38 23.04 -12.89
CA ASP A 366 7.47 23.82 -13.51
C ASP A 366 8.30 24.70 -12.56
N THR A 367 8.29 24.47 -11.24
CA THR A 367 8.82 25.46 -10.27
C THR A 367 10.18 25.15 -9.63
N ALA A 368 10.94 24.14 -10.09
CA ALA A 368 12.24 23.82 -9.47
C ALA A 368 13.44 24.35 -10.27
N PRO A 369 14.44 24.99 -9.63
CA PRO A 369 15.65 25.52 -10.27
C PRO A 369 16.72 24.45 -10.59
N VAL A 370 16.57 23.21 -10.10
CA VAL A 370 17.51 22.11 -10.37
C VAL A 370 16.96 21.24 -11.50
N ALA A 371 17.62 21.29 -12.66
CA ALA A 371 17.12 20.70 -13.91
C ALA A 371 16.78 19.20 -13.83
N GLY A 372 17.42 18.42 -12.94
CA GLY A 372 17.15 16.99 -12.79
C GLY A 372 15.90 16.65 -11.96
N THR A 373 15.63 17.37 -10.87
CA THR A 373 14.52 17.03 -9.96
C THR A 373 13.16 17.42 -10.55
N ALA A 374 13.12 18.48 -11.37
CA ALA A 374 11.92 18.90 -12.09
C ALA A 374 11.44 17.84 -13.10
N ALA A 375 12.36 17.30 -13.91
CA ALA A 375 12.06 16.28 -14.91
C ALA A 375 11.50 15.01 -14.27
N LEU A 376 12.17 14.48 -13.24
CA LEU A 376 11.71 13.30 -12.52
C LEU A 376 10.36 13.54 -11.82
N ARG A 377 10.15 14.72 -11.23
CA ARG A 377 8.85 15.09 -10.61
C ARG A 377 7.73 15.10 -11.65
N ARG A 378 7.96 15.71 -12.81
CA ARG A 378 7.01 15.72 -13.92
C ARG A 378 6.71 14.30 -14.41
N ALA A 379 7.75 13.49 -14.59
CA ALA A 379 7.63 12.10 -15.00
C ALA A 379 6.78 11.27 -14.01
N ARG A 380 6.94 11.48 -12.70
CA ARG A 380 6.11 10.84 -11.65
C ARG A 380 4.65 11.27 -11.73
N LEU A 381 4.37 12.56 -11.99
CA LEU A 381 3.01 13.07 -12.19
C LEU A 381 2.37 12.49 -13.44
N GLU A 382 3.12 12.40 -14.55
CA GLU A 382 2.67 11.76 -15.79
C GLU A 382 2.36 10.28 -15.55
N LEU A 383 3.19 9.56 -14.77
CA LEU A 383 2.89 8.17 -14.41
C LEU A 383 1.58 8.05 -13.62
N ALA A 384 1.38 8.91 -12.62
CA ALA A 384 0.16 8.93 -11.83
C ALA A 384 -1.08 9.22 -12.70
N ARG A 385 -0.98 10.15 -13.65
CA ARG A 385 -2.06 10.47 -14.60
C ARG A 385 -2.41 9.28 -15.49
N ALA A 386 -1.40 8.61 -16.05
CA ALA A 386 -1.60 7.41 -16.86
C ALA A 386 -2.27 6.28 -16.04
N TYR A 387 -1.85 6.10 -14.78
CA TYR A 387 -2.48 5.14 -13.87
C TYR A 387 -3.97 5.47 -13.59
N VAL A 388 -4.30 6.74 -13.30
CA VAL A 388 -5.70 7.16 -13.06
C VAL A 388 -6.56 6.93 -14.32
N ARG A 389 -6.04 7.22 -15.51
CA ARG A 389 -6.72 6.93 -16.79
C ARG A 389 -6.95 5.43 -17.00
N ALA A 390 -5.93 4.60 -16.73
CA ALA A 390 -6.05 3.16 -16.78
C ALA A 390 -7.15 2.64 -15.84
N ALA A 391 -7.21 3.15 -14.61
CA ALA A 391 -8.25 2.82 -13.64
C ALA A 391 -9.66 3.26 -14.10
N GLY A 392 -9.74 4.34 -14.90
CA GLY A 392 -10.95 4.81 -15.58
C GLY A 392 -11.34 4.00 -16.82
N GLY A 393 -10.54 3.02 -17.24
CA GLY A 393 -10.80 2.19 -18.42
C GLY A 393 -10.29 2.77 -19.74
N GLU A 394 -9.53 3.87 -19.70
CA GLU A 394 -8.92 4.49 -20.88
C GLU A 394 -7.62 3.76 -21.28
N VAL A 395 -7.74 2.48 -21.63
CA VAL A 395 -6.59 1.56 -21.83
C VAL A 395 -5.62 2.05 -22.91
N VAL A 396 -6.13 2.52 -24.05
CA VAL A 396 -5.30 2.92 -25.20
C VAL A 396 -4.47 4.17 -24.89
N SER A 397 -5.10 5.22 -24.33
CA SER A 397 -4.40 6.46 -23.99
C SER A 397 -3.40 6.25 -22.87
N ALA A 398 -3.76 5.48 -21.84
CA ALA A 398 -2.88 5.17 -20.72
C ALA A 398 -1.63 4.39 -21.17
N THR A 399 -1.80 3.34 -21.99
CA THR A 399 -0.66 2.53 -22.46
C THR A 399 0.29 3.32 -23.38
N ALA A 400 -0.24 4.17 -24.26
CA ALA A 400 0.56 5.06 -25.10
C ALA A 400 1.36 6.11 -24.29
N GLU A 401 0.79 6.62 -23.19
CA GLU A 401 1.52 7.50 -22.26
C GLU A 401 2.62 6.77 -21.52
N LEU A 402 2.35 5.54 -21.06
CA LEU A 402 3.35 4.71 -20.37
C LEU A 402 4.52 4.33 -21.28
N ASP A 403 4.26 4.05 -22.55
CA ASP A 403 5.33 3.76 -23.52
C ASP A 403 6.20 5.00 -23.79
N ARG A 404 5.59 6.19 -23.93
CA ARG A 404 6.33 7.45 -24.07
C ARG A 404 7.17 7.76 -22.83
N LEU A 405 6.59 7.57 -21.64
CA LEU A 405 7.28 7.80 -20.38
C LEU A 405 8.47 6.85 -20.21
N ALA A 406 8.28 5.57 -20.50
CA ALA A 406 9.35 4.58 -20.42
C ALA A 406 10.51 4.87 -21.39
N ALA A 407 10.22 5.43 -22.57
CA ALA A 407 11.24 5.84 -23.52
C ALA A 407 11.96 7.13 -23.10
N ALA A 408 11.25 8.08 -22.47
CA ALA A 408 11.79 9.38 -22.09
C ALA A 408 12.58 9.37 -20.77
N GLN A 409 12.26 8.45 -19.85
CA GLN A 409 12.77 8.44 -18.47
C GLN A 409 13.23 7.02 -18.10
N PRO A 410 14.50 6.65 -18.41
CA PRO A 410 15.03 5.31 -18.17
C PRO A 410 14.86 4.82 -16.72
N GLU A 411 15.01 5.72 -15.74
CA GLU A 411 14.86 5.45 -14.31
C GLU A 411 13.42 5.07 -13.90
N LEU A 412 12.41 5.42 -14.71
CA LEU A 412 11.01 5.02 -14.49
C LEU A 412 10.53 3.95 -15.48
N ALA A 413 11.37 3.52 -16.42
CA ALA A 413 10.95 2.61 -17.50
C ALA A 413 10.43 1.27 -16.96
N GLY A 414 11.10 0.68 -15.97
CA GLY A 414 10.65 -0.55 -15.32
C GLY A 414 9.26 -0.42 -14.69
N VAL A 415 9.05 0.68 -13.96
CA VAL A 415 7.80 1.01 -13.28
C VAL A 415 6.68 1.25 -14.28
N ALA A 416 6.93 2.08 -15.30
CA ALA A 416 5.98 2.39 -16.36
C ALA A 416 5.51 1.13 -17.11
N GLN A 417 6.44 0.23 -17.44
CA GLN A 417 6.11 -1.04 -18.10
C GLN A 417 5.34 -2.00 -17.19
N ALA A 418 5.57 -1.98 -15.86
CA ALA A 418 4.73 -2.73 -14.92
C ALA A 418 3.30 -2.18 -14.82
N VAL A 419 3.12 -0.84 -14.81
CA VAL A 419 1.78 -0.22 -14.87
C VAL A 419 1.07 -0.64 -16.15
N ARG A 420 1.81 -0.63 -17.27
CA ARG A 420 1.32 -1.01 -18.58
C ARG A 420 0.88 -2.47 -18.59
N ALA A 421 1.70 -3.37 -18.04
CA ALA A 421 1.39 -4.78 -17.92
C ALA A 421 0.06 -5.01 -17.20
N ALA A 422 -0.14 -4.39 -16.04
CA ALA A 422 -1.38 -4.56 -15.31
C ALA A 422 -2.60 -3.91 -15.97
N THR A 423 -2.41 -2.76 -16.63
CA THR A 423 -3.45 -2.10 -17.41
C THR A 423 -3.94 -3.01 -18.54
N LEU A 424 -3.01 -3.60 -19.30
CA LEU A 424 -3.29 -4.58 -20.34
C LEU A 424 -3.95 -5.84 -19.77
N ALA A 425 -3.45 -6.32 -18.62
CA ALA A 425 -4.01 -7.50 -17.96
C ALA A 425 -5.46 -7.26 -17.52
N ALA A 426 -5.76 -6.08 -16.97
CA ALA A 426 -7.11 -5.71 -16.56
C ALA A 426 -8.05 -5.55 -17.76
N ALA A 427 -7.54 -5.13 -18.91
CA ALA A 427 -8.24 -5.10 -20.19
C ALA A 427 -8.41 -6.50 -20.85
N GLY A 428 -7.84 -7.55 -20.25
CA GLY A 428 -7.89 -8.91 -20.80
C GLY A 428 -6.85 -9.21 -21.88
N GLN A 429 -5.95 -8.26 -22.18
CA GLN A 429 -4.86 -8.41 -23.15
C GLN A 429 -3.64 -9.10 -22.50
N LEU A 430 -3.82 -10.36 -22.09
CA LEU A 430 -2.88 -11.08 -21.22
C LEU A 430 -1.49 -11.28 -21.86
N GLU A 431 -1.41 -11.50 -23.17
CA GLU A 431 -0.14 -11.67 -23.89
C GLU A 431 0.66 -10.37 -23.99
N ALA A 432 -0.04 -9.26 -24.30
CA ALA A 432 0.59 -7.94 -24.28
C ALA A 432 1.05 -7.55 -22.87
N ALA A 433 0.26 -7.91 -21.85
CA ALA A 433 0.65 -7.74 -20.46
C ALA A 433 1.90 -8.54 -20.09
N ARG A 434 2.01 -9.77 -20.59
CA ARG A 434 3.18 -10.65 -20.42
C ARG A 434 4.44 -10.03 -21.04
N ALA A 435 4.35 -9.51 -22.25
CA ALA A 435 5.46 -8.82 -22.91
C ALA A 435 5.87 -7.54 -22.17
N ALA A 436 4.90 -6.79 -21.65
CA ALA A 436 5.15 -5.57 -20.88
C ALA A 436 5.90 -5.86 -19.56
N ILE A 437 5.52 -6.90 -18.82
CA ILE A 437 6.23 -7.23 -17.57
C ILE A 437 7.65 -7.77 -17.83
N GLU A 438 7.89 -8.41 -18.98
CA GLU A 438 9.25 -8.76 -19.41
C GLU A 438 10.07 -7.52 -19.79
N ALA A 439 9.45 -6.52 -20.42
CA ALA A 439 10.09 -5.23 -20.67
C ALA A 439 10.41 -4.51 -19.36
N ALA A 440 9.54 -4.58 -18.36
CA ALA A 440 9.78 -4.05 -17.03
C ALA A 440 11.02 -4.70 -16.36
N ALA A 441 11.15 -6.03 -16.46
CA ALA A 441 12.30 -6.75 -15.95
C ALA A 441 13.61 -6.35 -16.68
N ARG A 442 13.57 -6.21 -18.01
CA ARG A 442 14.72 -5.72 -18.79
C ARG A 442 15.11 -4.29 -18.46
N ALA A 443 14.15 -3.47 -18.03
CA ALA A 443 14.36 -2.10 -17.58
C ALA A 443 14.74 -2.00 -16.10
N GLY A 444 15.17 -3.10 -15.46
CA GLY A 444 15.73 -3.10 -14.11
C GLY A 444 14.71 -3.05 -12.98
N LEU A 445 13.43 -3.35 -13.24
CA LEU A 445 12.46 -3.50 -12.15
C LEU A 445 12.83 -4.69 -11.26
N ASP A 446 12.67 -4.53 -9.94
CA ASP A 446 12.95 -5.56 -8.96
C ASP A 446 12.31 -6.91 -9.31
N PHE A 447 13.12 -7.97 -9.24
CA PHE A 447 12.72 -9.29 -9.70
C PHE A 447 11.55 -9.88 -8.90
N ASP A 448 11.40 -9.52 -7.62
CA ASP A 448 10.27 -9.96 -6.81
C ASP A 448 8.94 -9.35 -7.27
N LEU A 449 8.90 -8.07 -7.63
CA LEU A 449 7.73 -7.42 -8.23
C LEU A 449 7.40 -8.06 -9.60
N VAL A 450 8.41 -8.30 -10.42
CA VAL A 450 8.26 -9.01 -11.70
C VAL A 450 7.70 -10.41 -11.48
N ALA A 451 8.24 -11.17 -10.53
CA ALA A 451 7.80 -12.54 -10.23
C ALA A 451 6.36 -12.57 -9.71
N ALA A 452 5.95 -11.61 -8.88
CA ALA A 452 4.58 -11.48 -8.39
C ALA A 452 3.59 -11.25 -9.52
N GLU A 453 3.88 -10.32 -10.43
CA GLU A 453 3.01 -10.05 -11.57
C GLU A 453 3.03 -11.18 -12.60
N ARG A 454 4.19 -11.80 -12.85
CA ARG A 454 4.29 -13.00 -13.70
C ARG A 454 3.48 -14.16 -13.12
N MET A 455 3.55 -14.43 -11.81
CA MET A 455 2.73 -15.44 -11.16
C MET A 455 1.23 -15.23 -11.44
N ARG A 456 0.73 -13.99 -11.27
CA ARG A 456 -0.67 -13.64 -11.54
C ARG A 456 -1.05 -13.80 -13.01
N LEU A 457 -0.19 -13.33 -13.92
CA LEU A 457 -0.42 -13.37 -15.36
C LEU A 457 -0.45 -14.79 -15.90
N GLU A 458 0.54 -15.61 -15.55
CA GLU A 458 0.64 -17.00 -16.02
C GLU A 458 -0.56 -17.83 -15.55
N PHE A 459 -1.03 -17.63 -14.31
CA PHE A 459 -2.26 -18.27 -13.83
C PHE A 459 -3.50 -17.83 -14.61
N ARG A 460 -3.58 -16.57 -15.04
CA ARG A 460 -4.70 -16.08 -15.86
C ARG A 460 -4.64 -16.61 -17.30
N LEU A 461 -3.44 -16.85 -17.82
CA LEU A 461 -3.21 -17.51 -19.10
C LEU A 461 -3.49 -19.02 -19.05
N GLY A 462 -3.65 -19.60 -17.85
CA GLY A 462 -3.81 -21.05 -17.66
C GLY A 462 -2.49 -21.83 -17.60
N ASN A 463 -1.36 -21.12 -17.54
CA ASN A 463 -0.02 -21.69 -17.42
C ASN A 463 0.32 -21.97 -15.95
N ASP A 464 -0.44 -22.88 -15.34
CA ASP A 464 -0.37 -23.18 -13.91
C ASP A 464 1.03 -23.60 -13.43
N GLU A 465 1.80 -24.35 -14.23
CA GLU A 465 3.19 -24.73 -13.88
C GLU A 465 4.11 -23.52 -13.74
N GLN A 466 4.02 -22.57 -14.67
CA GLN A 466 4.86 -21.38 -14.65
C GLN A 466 4.44 -20.44 -13.51
N ALA A 467 3.14 -20.33 -13.24
CA ALA A 467 2.63 -19.61 -12.08
C ALA A 467 3.16 -20.20 -10.77
N LEU A 468 3.16 -21.54 -10.63
CA LEU A 468 3.71 -22.23 -9.46
C LEU A 468 5.21 -21.96 -9.29
N ARG A 469 5.96 -21.96 -10.40
CA ARG A 469 7.40 -21.67 -10.39
C ARG A 469 7.68 -20.28 -9.84
N TYR A 470 6.98 -19.25 -10.32
CA TYR A 470 7.12 -17.89 -9.78
C TYR A 470 6.65 -17.77 -8.33
N ALA A 471 5.56 -18.45 -7.95
CA ALA A 471 5.08 -18.49 -6.58
C ALA A 471 6.16 -19.04 -5.60
N ARG A 472 6.91 -20.06 -6.02
CA ARG A 472 8.01 -20.65 -5.25
C ARG A 472 9.24 -19.74 -5.20
N TYR A 473 9.57 -19.05 -6.31
CA TYR A 473 10.62 -18.03 -6.28
C TYR A 473 10.28 -16.91 -5.29
N LEU A 474 9.03 -16.42 -5.29
CA LEU A 474 8.57 -15.42 -4.33
C LEU A 474 8.64 -15.93 -2.89
N ALA A 475 8.22 -17.18 -2.65
CA ALA A 475 8.31 -17.78 -1.32
C ALA A 475 9.77 -17.83 -0.81
N HIS A 476 10.73 -18.04 -1.71
CA HIS A 476 12.16 -18.04 -1.36
C HIS A 476 12.69 -16.62 -1.10
N LEU A 477 12.41 -15.68 -2.00
CA LEU A 477 12.90 -14.30 -1.92
C LEU A 477 12.28 -13.50 -0.77
N ARG A 478 11.00 -13.76 -0.48
CA ARG A 478 10.19 -13.05 0.51
C ARG A 478 9.62 -13.99 1.55
N ARG A 479 10.45 -14.92 2.03
CA ARG A 479 10.06 -15.91 3.05
C ARG A 479 9.52 -15.28 4.33
N ASP A 480 9.89 -14.02 4.60
CA ASP A 480 9.55 -13.28 5.82
C ASP A 480 8.48 -12.20 5.63
N ASP A 481 7.84 -12.12 4.45
CA ASP A 481 6.78 -11.15 4.15
C ASP A 481 5.38 -11.79 4.16
N PRO A 482 4.56 -11.58 5.22
CA PRO A 482 3.23 -12.19 5.34
C PRO A 482 2.26 -11.89 4.18
N PRO A 483 2.15 -10.64 3.66
CA PRO A 483 1.38 -10.34 2.45
C PRO A 483 1.74 -11.22 1.24
N THR A 484 3.04 -11.38 0.93
CA THR A 484 3.48 -12.25 -0.16
C THR A 484 3.11 -13.71 0.09
N LEU A 485 3.30 -14.22 1.31
CA LEU A 485 2.92 -15.59 1.69
C LEU A 485 1.41 -15.84 1.53
N VAL A 486 0.57 -14.89 1.95
CA VAL A 486 -0.89 -14.97 1.76
C VAL A 486 -1.25 -14.97 0.28
N GLU A 487 -0.58 -14.16 -0.53
CA GLU A 487 -0.83 -14.12 -1.95
C GLU A 487 -0.51 -15.45 -2.62
N ILE A 488 0.65 -16.04 -2.30
CA ILE A 488 1.06 -17.36 -2.77
C ILE A 488 0.04 -18.42 -2.32
N GLY A 489 -0.35 -18.41 -1.04
CA GLY A 489 -1.36 -19.33 -0.50
C GLY A 489 -2.70 -19.22 -1.24
N ARG A 490 -3.13 -18.00 -1.58
CA ARG A 490 -4.35 -17.76 -2.38
C ARG A 490 -4.21 -18.32 -3.79
N MET A 491 -3.06 -18.12 -4.43
CA MET A 491 -2.81 -18.64 -5.78
C MET A 491 -2.82 -20.17 -5.81
N LEU A 492 -2.09 -20.82 -4.89
CA LEU A 492 -2.07 -22.27 -4.74
C LEU A 492 -3.48 -22.84 -4.49
N THR A 493 -4.28 -22.16 -3.66
CA THR A 493 -5.68 -22.51 -3.39
C THR A 493 -6.53 -22.48 -4.67
N LEU A 494 -6.39 -21.43 -5.50
CA LEU A 494 -7.13 -21.30 -6.75
C LEU A 494 -6.72 -22.37 -7.77
N MET A 495 -5.42 -22.65 -7.88
CA MET A 495 -4.88 -23.72 -8.74
C MET A 495 -5.39 -25.10 -8.31
N ALA A 496 -5.44 -25.36 -7.00
CA ALA A 496 -6.02 -26.59 -6.47
C ALA A 496 -7.52 -26.75 -6.77
N GLY A 497 -8.24 -25.65 -7.01
CA GLY A 497 -9.63 -25.66 -7.46
C GLY A 497 -9.80 -25.96 -8.95
N ARG A 498 -8.79 -25.72 -9.78
CA ARG A 498 -8.78 -26.00 -11.22
C ARG A 498 -8.22 -27.38 -11.58
N SER A 499 -7.37 -27.94 -10.72
CA SER A 499 -6.73 -29.24 -10.95
C SER A 499 -7.75 -30.38 -11.00
N ALA A 500 -7.83 -31.08 -12.14
CA ALA A 500 -8.58 -32.33 -12.28
C ALA A 500 -7.88 -33.51 -11.57
N ASP A 501 -6.55 -33.43 -11.39
CA ASP A 501 -5.76 -34.40 -10.64
C ASP A 501 -5.95 -34.17 -9.13
N ALA A 502 -6.64 -35.09 -8.46
CA ALA A 502 -6.94 -35.02 -7.03
C ALA A 502 -5.67 -35.09 -6.13
N PRO A 503 -4.72 -36.02 -6.34
CA PRO A 503 -3.40 -35.97 -5.70
C PRO A 503 -2.70 -34.61 -5.81
N ARG A 504 -2.66 -34.02 -7.00
CA ARG A 504 -2.08 -32.68 -7.21
C ARG A 504 -2.84 -31.61 -6.45
N ALA A 505 -4.18 -31.61 -6.51
CA ALA A 505 -5.01 -30.66 -5.78
C ALA A 505 -4.77 -30.72 -4.27
N ARG A 506 -4.60 -31.92 -3.69
CA ARG A 506 -4.27 -32.10 -2.27
C ARG A 506 -2.90 -31.51 -1.92
N ARG A 507 -1.88 -31.75 -2.73
CA ARG A 507 -0.54 -31.17 -2.51
C ARG A 507 -0.56 -29.64 -2.54
N LEU A 508 -1.25 -29.06 -3.52
CA LEU A 508 -1.40 -27.59 -3.63
C LEU A 508 -2.13 -26.99 -2.42
N ARG A 509 -3.17 -27.64 -1.89
CA ARG A 509 -3.87 -27.19 -0.66
C ARG A 509 -3.00 -27.29 0.59
N ALA A 510 -2.20 -28.36 0.70
CA ALA A 510 -1.24 -28.49 1.79
C ALA A 510 -0.18 -27.38 1.75
N GLU A 511 0.41 -27.12 0.58
CA GLU A 511 1.38 -26.03 0.38
C GLU A 511 0.71 -24.66 0.66
N ALA A 512 -0.53 -24.45 0.20
CA ALA A 512 -1.28 -23.22 0.49
C ALA A 512 -1.49 -23.00 2.00
N ARG A 513 -1.82 -24.07 2.74
CA ARG A 513 -2.01 -24.06 4.18
C ARG A 513 -0.74 -23.66 4.91
N GLU A 514 0.39 -24.28 4.54
CA GLU A 514 1.72 -23.95 5.07
C GLU A 514 2.00 -22.45 4.91
N ARG A 515 1.76 -21.88 3.72
CA ARG A 515 1.97 -20.44 3.50
C ARG A 515 1.08 -19.55 4.36
N PHE A 516 -0.18 -19.91 4.56
CA PHE A 516 -1.06 -19.14 5.44
C PHE A 516 -0.67 -19.28 6.92
N GLU A 517 -0.23 -20.46 7.35
CA GLU A 517 0.27 -20.70 8.71
C GLU A 517 1.58 -19.94 8.96
N ASP A 518 2.51 -19.97 8.01
CA ASP A 518 3.75 -19.17 8.02
C ASP A 518 3.48 -17.67 8.13
N ALA A 519 2.49 -17.17 7.39
CA ALA A 519 2.08 -15.77 7.44
C ALA A 519 1.50 -15.39 8.81
N LEU A 520 0.74 -16.29 9.45
CA LEU A 520 0.20 -16.08 10.79
C LEU A 520 1.25 -16.19 11.89
N ALA A 521 2.23 -17.09 11.74
CA ALA A 521 3.34 -17.23 12.68
C ALA A 521 4.16 -15.92 12.74
N ARG A 522 4.36 -15.28 11.57
CA ARG A 522 5.07 -14.00 11.46
C ARG A 522 4.23 -12.80 11.87
N ARG A 523 2.92 -12.84 11.59
CA ARG A 523 1.98 -11.79 11.98
C ARG A 523 0.72 -12.39 12.62
N PRO A 524 0.75 -12.62 13.95
CA PRO A 524 -0.42 -13.08 14.68
C PRO A 524 -1.62 -12.17 14.44
N GLY A 525 -2.78 -12.77 14.17
CA GLY A 525 -4.01 -12.03 13.86
C GLY A 525 -4.11 -11.50 12.42
N TYR A 526 -3.21 -11.87 11.50
CA TYR A 526 -3.33 -11.43 10.11
C TYR A 526 -4.62 -11.96 9.45
N GLU A 527 -5.56 -11.04 9.20
CA GLU A 527 -6.91 -11.37 8.76
C GLU A 527 -6.93 -12.21 7.48
N LEU A 528 -6.19 -11.80 6.45
CA LEU A 528 -6.22 -12.47 5.15
C LEU A 528 -5.69 -13.91 5.20
N ALA A 529 -4.66 -14.16 6.02
CA ALA A 529 -4.14 -15.51 6.24
C ALA A 529 -5.17 -16.39 6.97
N THR A 530 -5.82 -15.85 7.99
CA THR A 530 -6.90 -16.54 8.72
C THR A 530 -8.08 -16.87 7.82
N LEU A 531 -8.47 -15.96 6.93
CA LEU A 531 -9.49 -16.19 5.90
C LEU A 531 -9.10 -17.30 4.92
N GLY A 532 -7.82 -17.32 4.50
CA GLY A 532 -7.25 -18.37 3.66
C GLY A 532 -7.36 -19.75 4.31
N LEU A 533 -6.93 -19.87 5.58
CA LEU A 533 -7.06 -21.12 6.35
C LEU A 533 -8.51 -21.54 6.56
N ALA A 534 -9.40 -20.59 6.89
CA ALA A 534 -10.81 -20.88 7.05
C ALA A 534 -11.45 -21.38 5.74
N TYR A 535 -11.04 -20.83 4.59
CA TYR A 535 -11.49 -21.34 3.30
C TYR A 535 -10.96 -22.75 3.02
N LEU A 536 -9.67 -23.02 3.29
CA LEU A 536 -9.10 -24.36 3.15
C LEU A 536 -9.80 -25.37 4.05
N ASP A 537 -10.06 -25.02 5.30
CA ASP A 537 -10.83 -25.83 6.25
C ASP A 537 -12.25 -26.09 5.72
N TYR A 538 -12.91 -25.10 5.11
CA TYR A 538 -14.23 -25.25 4.51
C TYR A 538 -14.24 -26.22 3.32
N VAL A 539 -13.32 -26.07 2.35
CA VAL A 539 -13.27 -26.93 1.15
C VAL A 539 -12.81 -28.36 1.46
N GLU A 540 -12.10 -28.56 2.57
CA GLU A 540 -11.70 -29.87 3.10
C GLU A 540 -12.74 -30.47 4.05
N ALA A 541 -13.94 -29.89 4.13
CA ALA A 541 -15.04 -30.31 5.01
C ALA A 541 -14.69 -30.31 6.52
N ARG A 542 -13.67 -29.55 6.93
CA ARG A 542 -13.32 -29.28 8.34
C ARG A 542 -14.11 -28.09 8.89
N TYR A 543 -15.44 -28.18 8.79
CA TYR A 543 -16.35 -27.06 9.05
C TYR A 543 -16.19 -26.44 10.46
N GLU A 544 -15.89 -27.25 11.47
CA GLU A 544 -15.67 -26.76 12.84
C GLU A 544 -14.43 -25.88 12.96
N ALA A 545 -13.33 -26.27 12.30
CA ALA A 545 -12.11 -25.46 12.26
C ALA A 545 -12.36 -24.16 11.50
N ALA A 546 -13.03 -24.22 10.36
CA ALA A 546 -13.42 -23.05 9.58
C ALA A 546 -14.30 -22.09 10.41
N GLU A 547 -15.32 -22.60 11.09
CA GLU A 547 -16.24 -21.82 11.93
C GLU A 547 -15.50 -21.15 13.10
N ARG A 548 -14.64 -21.89 13.82
CA ARG A 548 -13.85 -21.31 14.92
C ARG A 548 -13.00 -20.13 14.45
N ARG A 549 -12.29 -20.29 13.32
CA ARG A 549 -11.44 -19.23 12.75
C ARG A 549 -12.25 -18.01 12.32
N LEU A 550 -13.36 -18.22 11.62
CA LEU A 550 -14.19 -17.12 11.15
C LEU A 550 -14.89 -16.39 12.31
N ARG A 551 -15.36 -17.10 13.34
CA ARG A 551 -15.92 -16.47 14.54
C ARG A 551 -14.86 -15.67 15.28
N ALA A 552 -13.65 -16.19 15.45
CA ALA A 552 -12.55 -15.47 16.06
C ALA A 552 -12.25 -14.15 15.31
N LEU A 553 -12.26 -14.16 13.97
CA LEU A 553 -12.12 -12.94 13.17
C LEU A 553 -13.24 -11.94 13.41
N VAL A 554 -14.50 -12.38 13.38
CA VAL A 554 -15.66 -11.49 13.59
C VAL A 554 -15.67 -10.93 15.01
N GLN A 555 -15.33 -11.74 16.02
CA GLN A 555 -15.21 -11.31 17.42
C GLN A 555 -14.07 -10.32 17.64
N ALA A 556 -12.96 -10.46 16.88
CA ALA A 556 -11.86 -9.49 16.86
C ALA A 556 -12.19 -8.19 16.09
N GLY A 557 -13.45 -8.00 15.67
CA GLY A 557 -13.90 -6.78 14.99
C GLY A 557 -13.68 -6.76 13.47
N SER A 558 -13.32 -7.89 12.85
CA SER A 558 -13.16 -7.97 11.39
C SER A 558 -14.46 -7.58 10.68
N ARG A 559 -14.36 -6.61 9.76
CA ARG A 559 -15.49 -6.16 8.92
C ARG A 559 -15.70 -7.02 7.68
N SER A 560 -14.93 -8.11 7.51
CA SER A 560 -14.97 -8.96 6.32
C SER A 560 -16.38 -9.47 6.00
N ALA A 561 -16.97 -8.96 4.92
CA ALA A 561 -18.24 -9.44 4.40
C ALA A 561 -18.15 -10.94 4.02
N TYR A 562 -16.98 -11.37 3.55
CA TYR A 562 -16.70 -12.76 3.26
C TYR A 562 -16.75 -13.63 4.52
N ALA A 563 -16.16 -13.20 5.64
CA ALA A 563 -16.15 -13.98 6.87
C ALA A 563 -17.58 -14.25 7.39
N ARG A 564 -18.41 -13.20 7.42
CA ARG A 564 -19.82 -13.28 7.84
C ARG A 564 -20.64 -14.19 6.92
N ALA A 565 -20.50 -14.03 5.61
CA ALA A 565 -21.18 -14.89 4.64
C ALA A 565 -20.71 -16.36 4.72
N ALA A 566 -19.41 -16.60 4.98
CA ALA A 566 -18.88 -17.94 5.13
C ALA A 566 -19.39 -18.62 6.42
N LEU A 567 -19.47 -17.90 7.53
CA LEU A 567 -20.09 -18.38 8.76
C LEU A 567 -21.54 -18.78 8.54
N GLU A 568 -22.31 -17.91 7.90
CA GLU A 568 -23.71 -18.19 7.59
C GLU A 568 -23.86 -19.43 6.70
N ARG A 569 -22.97 -19.63 5.71
CA ARG A 569 -22.95 -20.85 4.89
C ARG A 569 -22.60 -22.09 5.70
N ILE A 570 -21.63 -22.01 6.62
CA ILE A 570 -21.23 -23.13 7.49
C ILE A 570 -22.38 -23.47 8.45
N GLU A 571 -23.00 -22.47 9.06
CA GLU A 571 -24.15 -22.65 9.95
C GLU A 571 -25.34 -23.25 9.19
N ARG A 572 -25.60 -22.80 7.96
CA ARG A 572 -26.58 -23.44 7.06
C ARG A 572 -26.20 -24.89 6.73
N ALA A 573 -24.93 -25.19 6.46
CA ALA A 573 -24.49 -26.54 6.17
C ALA A 573 -24.59 -27.48 7.39
N ARG A 574 -24.22 -27.02 8.59
CA ARG A 574 -24.30 -27.82 9.84
C ARG A 574 -25.72 -27.99 10.32
N SER A 575 -26.54 -26.95 10.20
CA SER A 575 -27.93 -26.98 10.66
C SER A 575 -28.85 -27.75 9.72
N ARG A 576 -28.45 -28.13 8.50
CA ARG A 576 -29.35 -28.81 7.55
C ARG A 576 -29.03 -30.30 7.43
N ARG A 577 -29.98 -31.19 7.78
CA ARG A 577 -29.95 -32.58 7.33
C ARG A 577 -30.47 -32.60 5.90
N VAL A 578 -29.58 -32.92 4.96
CA VAL A 578 -29.92 -33.00 3.54
C VAL A 578 -30.45 -34.39 3.25
N TRP A 579 -31.65 -34.46 2.69
CA TRP A 579 -32.10 -35.63 1.95
C TRP A 579 -32.08 -35.26 0.46
N ARG A 580 -31.33 -36.00 -0.35
CA ARG A 580 -31.14 -35.75 -1.78
C ARG A 580 -31.46 -37.03 -2.55
N ASP A 581 -32.27 -36.92 -3.59
CA ASP A 581 -32.58 -38.02 -4.49
C ASP A 581 -32.37 -37.55 -5.93
N ARG A 582 -31.41 -38.20 -6.59
CA ARG A 582 -31.12 -37.97 -8.00
C ARG A 582 -32.01 -38.81 -8.91
N PHE A 583 -32.90 -39.62 -8.31
CA PHE A 583 -33.72 -40.61 -9.00
C PHE A 583 -32.87 -41.60 -9.81
N ASP A 584 -31.60 -41.75 -9.43
CA ASP A 584 -30.59 -42.57 -10.10
C ASP A 584 -30.76 -44.03 -9.68
N ARG A 585 -31.79 -44.65 -10.24
CA ARG A 585 -32.16 -46.06 -10.06
C ARG A 585 -32.69 -46.64 -11.38
N PRO A 586 -32.74 -47.98 -11.53
CA PRO A 586 -33.28 -48.61 -12.73
C PRO A 586 -34.72 -48.20 -13.02
N ASP A 587 -35.12 -48.31 -14.29
CA ASP A 587 -36.47 -47.99 -14.74
C ASP A 587 -37.51 -48.78 -13.95
N ALA A 588 -38.57 -48.10 -13.52
CA ALA A 588 -39.60 -48.66 -12.67
C ALA A 588 -40.90 -47.84 -12.79
N GLU A 589 -42.04 -48.52 -12.85
CA GLU A 589 -43.37 -47.89 -12.93
C GLU A 589 -43.73 -47.04 -11.71
N ALA A 590 -43.06 -47.27 -10.57
CA ALA A 590 -43.23 -46.49 -9.35
C ALA A 590 -41.95 -45.78 -8.95
N VAL A 591 -42.06 -44.58 -8.38
CA VAL A 591 -40.92 -43.76 -7.96
C VAL A 591 -40.16 -44.45 -6.83
N ARG A 592 -40.85 -45.00 -5.81
CA ARG A 592 -40.24 -45.61 -4.60
C ARG A 592 -39.29 -44.64 -3.86
N GLY A 593 -38.52 -45.11 -2.87
CA GLY A 593 -37.51 -44.29 -2.17
C GLY A 593 -38.06 -43.36 -1.08
N ARG A 594 -39.20 -43.72 -0.47
CA ARG A 594 -39.99 -42.89 0.47
C ARG A 594 -40.63 -41.65 -0.17
N TRP A 595 -40.84 -41.71 -1.48
CA TRP A 595 -41.86 -40.90 -2.13
C TRP A 595 -43.18 -41.65 -2.12
N SER A 596 -44.27 -40.90 -2.23
CA SER A 596 -45.61 -41.40 -2.48
C SER A 596 -46.16 -40.70 -3.72
N GLU A 597 -46.87 -41.45 -4.54
CA GLU A 597 -47.44 -41.01 -5.80
C GLU A 597 -48.94 -40.74 -5.64
N ASP A 598 -49.41 -39.60 -6.16
CA ASP A 598 -50.82 -39.20 -6.26
C ASP A 598 -51.14 -38.99 -7.74
N GLU A 599 -51.58 -40.07 -8.39
CA GLU A 599 -51.75 -40.18 -9.85
C GLU A 599 -53.22 -40.17 -10.27
N ALA A 600 -54.04 -39.39 -9.57
CA ALA A 600 -55.48 -39.41 -9.74
C ALA A 600 -55.98 -38.87 -11.10
N TYR A 601 -55.12 -38.39 -12.00
CA TYR A 601 -55.52 -37.65 -13.20
C TYR A 601 -55.07 -38.24 -14.54
N GLY A 602 -54.56 -39.47 -14.57
CA GLY A 602 -54.16 -40.16 -15.82
C GLY A 602 -52.71 -39.90 -16.26
N VAL A 603 -51.97 -39.09 -15.51
CA VAL A 603 -50.52 -38.92 -15.65
C VAL A 603 -49.84 -39.77 -14.58
N GLN A 604 -48.89 -40.62 -14.98
CA GLN A 604 -48.11 -41.50 -14.09
C GLN A 604 -46.75 -40.89 -13.78
N ALA A 605 -46.23 -41.15 -12.58
CA ALA A 605 -44.90 -40.75 -12.14
C ALA A 605 -44.01 -41.99 -11.98
N GLN A 606 -43.04 -42.13 -12.88
CA GLN A 606 -42.19 -43.32 -12.97
C GLN A 606 -40.71 -42.96 -12.95
N ILE A 607 -39.85 -43.96 -12.73
CA ILE A 607 -38.43 -43.85 -13.01
C ILE A 607 -38.17 -44.30 -14.43
N ALA A 608 -37.63 -43.43 -15.27
CA ALA A 608 -37.22 -43.77 -16.64
C ALA A 608 -35.92 -43.05 -16.99
N GLY A 609 -34.95 -43.77 -17.56
CA GLY A 609 -33.64 -43.22 -17.90
C GLY A 609 -32.89 -42.70 -16.68
N ARG A 610 -33.09 -43.32 -15.50
CA ARG A 610 -32.47 -42.91 -14.22
C ARG A 610 -32.87 -41.49 -13.79
N ARG A 611 -34.11 -41.11 -14.12
CA ARG A 611 -34.76 -39.83 -13.81
C ARG A 611 -36.18 -40.08 -13.34
N LEU A 612 -36.75 -39.13 -12.58
CA LEU A 612 -38.18 -39.11 -12.34
C LEU A 612 -38.85 -38.51 -13.57
N VAL A 613 -39.80 -39.22 -14.16
CA VAL A 613 -40.54 -38.80 -15.35
C VAL A 613 -42.03 -38.87 -15.06
N PHE A 614 -42.72 -37.74 -15.22
CA PHE A 614 -44.17 -37.73 -15.31
C PHE A 614 -44.55 -37.93 -16.77
N ARG A 615 -45.33 -38.98 -17.07
CA ARG A 615 -45.79 -39.28 -18.43
C ARG A 615 -47.24 -39.76 -18.44
N GLY A 616 -48.01 -39.32 -19.44
CA GLY A 616 -49.36 -39.81 -19.69
C GLY A 616 -50.29 -38.70 -20.16
N ARG A 617 -51.57 -39.02 -20.32
CA ARG A 617 -52.59 -38.08 -20.79
C ARG A 617 -53.49 -37.64 -19.64
N GLN A 618 -53.70 -36.34 -19.50
CA GLN A 618 -54.59 -35.78 -18.46
C GLN A 618 -56.05 -36.17 -18.75
N GLN A 619 -56.73 -36.97 -17.91
CA GLN A 619 -58.05 -37.52 -18.26
C GLN A 619 -59.22 -37.05 -17.38
N ARG A 620 -58.99 -36.72 -16.10
CA ARG A 620 -60.09 -36.57 -15.13
C ARG A 620 -60.57 -35.14 -14.84
N ALA A 621 -59.67 -34.16 -14.89
CA ALA A 621 -60.01 -32.76 -14.59
C ALA A 621 -58.99 -31.80 -15.20
N ASP A 622 -59.47 -30.66 -15.69
CA ASP A 622 -58.60 -29.56 -16.12
C ASP A 622 -57.79 -29.02 -14.93
N GLY A 623 -56.47 -28.95 -15.09
CA GLY A 623 -55.57 -28.48 -14.04
C GLY A 623 -55.44 -29.40 -12.83
N GLY A 624 -55.98 -30.63 -12.88
CA GLY A 624 -55.79 -31.65 -11.85
C GLY A 624 -54.30 -31.97 -11.68
N ARG A 625 -53.79 -31.90 -10.43
CA ARG A 625 -52.36 -32.07 -10.13
C ARG A 625 -52.02 -33.54 -9.86
N THR A 626 -51.19 -34.14 -10.71
CA THR A 626 -50.45 -35.37 -10.38
C THR A 626 -49.23 -35.01 -9.54
N ARG A 627 -48.98 -35.75 -8.44
CA ARG A 627 -47.92 -35.40 -7.49
C ARG A 627 -47.02 -36.57 -7.12
N VAL A 628 -45.76 -36.24 -6.87
CA VAL A 628 -44.80 -37.09 -6.16
C VAL A 628 -44.40 -36.37 -4.89
N LEU A 629 -44.83 -36.91 -3.75
CA LEU A 629 -44.73 -36.22 -2.46
C LEU A 629 -43.92 -36.99 -1.45
N ARG A 630 -43.32 -36.25 -0.52
CA ARG A 630 -42.53 -36.78 0.57
C ARG A 630 -42.87 -36.07 1.86
N ARG A 631 -43.28 -36.85 2.85
CA ARG A 631 -43.48 -36.37 4.23
C ARG A 631 -42.14 -36.36 4.95
N ILE A 632 -41.80 -35.23 5.57
CA ILE A 632 -40.59 -35.09 6.39
C ILE A 632 -40.88 -35.18 7.90
N GLY A 633 -42.12 -35.52 8.27
CA GLY A 633 -42.59 -35.58 9.65
C GLY A 633 -42.52 -34.21 10.32
N ARG A 634 -42.41 -34.19 11.65
CA ARG A 634 -42.31 -32.95 12.47
C ARG A 634 -40.97 -32.20 12.33
N ARG A 635 -40.11 -32.61 11.40
CA ARG A 635 -38.83 -31.94 11.16
C ARG A 635 -39.08 -30.60 10.51
N ARG A 636 -38.39 -29.57 10.99
CA ARG A 636 -38.61 -28.21 10.52
C ARG A 636 -37.92 -27.99 9.16
N LEU A 637 -38.69 -27.83 8.09
CA LEU A 637 -38.15 -27.55 6.76
C LEU A 637 -37.29 -26.27 6.75
N ALA A 638 -36.15 -26.34 6.08
CA ALA A 638 -35.30 -25.19 5.77
C ALA A 638 -35.45 -24.80 4.30
N GLU A 639 -35.40 -25.77 3.39
CA GLU A 639 -35.45 -25.54 1.95
C GLU A 639 -35.94 -26.80 1.26
N PHE A 640 -36.78 -26.65 0.24
CA PHE A 640 -37.11 -27.70 -0.72
C PHE A 640 -36.79 -27.21 -2.12
N ARG A 641 -35.91 -27.90 -2.83
CA ARG A 641 -35.51 -27.54 -4.19
C ARG A 641 -35.56 -28.72 -5.14
N VAL A 642 -35.92 -28.45 -6.39
CA VAL A 642 -36.07 -29.46 -7.44
C VAL A 642 -35.50 -28.92 -8.75
N ARG A 643 -34.72 -29.75 -9.43
CA ARG A 643 -34.13 -29.44 -10.73
C ARG A 643 -34.90 -30.15 -11.83
N PHE A 644 -35.58 -29.38 -12.66
CA PHE A 644 -36.36 -29.85 -13.81
C PHE A 644 -35.51 -29.83 -15.08
N GLU A 645 -35.70 -30.80 -15.97
CA GLU A 645 -35.40 -30.57 -17.39
C GLU A 645 -36.58 -29.80 -17.98
N ARG A 646 -36.30 -28.91 -18.93
CA ARG A 646 -37.35 -28.13 -19.58
C ARG A 646 -38.33 -29.10 -20.25
N ALA A 647 -39.60 -29.05 -19.84
CA ALA A 647 -40.68 -29.71 -20.57
C ALA A 647 -40.81 -29.04 -21.96
N GLN A 648 -41.26 -29.79 -22.97
CA GLN A 648 -41.59 -29.17 -24.24
C GLN A 648 -42.62 -28.04 -24.02
N PRO A 649 -42.58 -26.95 -24.79
CA PRO A 649 -43.51 -25.83 -24.65
C PRO A 649 -44.92 -26.27 -25.10
N SER A 650 -45.61 -26.98 -24.21
CA SER A 650 -47.04 -27.26 -24.25
C SER A 650 -47.70 -26.54 -23.06
N ALA A 651 -49.04 -26.58 -22.98
CA ALA A 651 -49.87 -25.98 -21.92
C ALA A 651 -49.66 -26.63 -20.52
N LEU A 652 -48.43 -27.04 -20.22
CA LEU A 652 -48.03 -27.76 -19.04
C LEU A 652 -47.74 -26.81 -17.88
N ARG A 653 -48.39 -27.07 -16.76
CA ARG A 653 -48.11 -26.45 -15.48
C ARG A 653 -47.32 -27.42 -14.63
N TYR A 654 -46.24 -26.97 -14.02
CA TYR A 654 -45.45 -27.83 -13.14
C TYR A 654 -44.73 -27.04 -12.07
N GLY A 655 -44.36 -27.67 -10.97
CA GLY A 655 -43.60 -26.98 -9.95
C GLY A 655 -43.38 -27.79 -8.70
N ILE A 656 -43.14 -27.05 -7.62
CA ILE A 656 -42.95 -27.58 -6.28
C ILE A 656 -43.99 -27.00 -5.33
N GLU A 657 -44.35 -27.78 -4.33
CA GLU A 657 -45.33 -27.42 -3.30
C GLU A 657 -44.79 -27.82 -1.93
N VAL A 658 -44.94 -26.94 -0.95
CA VAL A 658 -44.72 -27.27 0.47
C VAL A 658 -46.03 -27.04 1.21
N ALA A 659 -46.55 -28.11 1.82
CA ALA A 659 -47.79 -28.09 2.58
C ALA A 659 -47.56 -28.52 4.04
N LEU A 660 -48.21 -27.83 4.97
CA LEU A 660 -48.30 -28.19 6.37
C LEU A 660 -49.57 -29.02 6.63
N GLU A 661 -49.53 -29.86 7.66
CA GLU A 661 -50.71 -30.60 8.16
C GLU A 661 -51.88 -29.68 8.52
N SER A 662 -51.62 -28.43 8.88
CA SER A 662 -52.63 -27.40 9.16
C SER A 662 -53.46 -26.98 7.93
N GLY A 663 -53.12 -27.50 6.75
CA GLY A 663 -53.71 -27.15 5.46
C GLY A 663 -53.00 -25.98 4.76
N GLU A 664 -52.16 -25.23 5.46
CA GLU A 664 -51.42 -24.11 4.86
C GLU A 664 -50.38 -24.63 3.87
N ALA A 665 -50.33 -24.04 2.68
CA ALA A 665 -49.44 -24.49 1.61
C ALA A 665 -48.91 -23.34 0.76
N VAL A 666 -47.73 -23.53 0.16
CA VAL A 666 -47.15 -22.64 -0.85
C VAL A 666 -46.76 -23.50 -2.04
N ALA A 667 -47.23 -23.14 -3.24
CA ALA A 667 -46.86 -23.74 -4.51
C ALA A 667 -46.13 -22.70 -5.36
N PHE A 668 -45.02 -23.11 -5.96
CA PHE A 668 -44.18 -22.29 -6.82
C PHE A 668 -43.83 -23.10 -8.07
N GLY A 669 -44.14 -22.57 -9.24
CA GLY A 669 -44.07 -23.34 -10.47
C GLY A 669 -44.19 -22.51 -11.73
N HIS A 670 -44.08 -23.20 -12.85
CA HIS A 670 -44.33 -22.74 -14.21
C HIS A 670 -45.81 -22.85 -14.55
N GLU A 671 -46.36 -21.82 -15.16
CA GLU A 671 -47.74 -21.73 -15.64
C GLU A 671 -47.82 -22.01 -17.14
N ALA A 672 -49.03 -22.27 -17.65
CA ALA A 672 -49.23 -22.68 -19.05
C ALA A 672 -48.83 -21.60 -20.06
N ASP A 673 -48.77 -20.34 -19.64
CA ASP A 673 -48.36 -19.19 -20.45
C ASP A 673 -46.84 -18.97 -20.50
N GLY A 674 -46.04 -19.83 -19.86
CA GLY A 674 -44.58 -19.69 -19.81
C GLY A 674 -44.06 -18.88 -18.62
N SER A 675 -44.95 -18.31 -17.81
CA SER A 675 -44.59 -17.53 -16.63
C SER A 675 -44.30 -18.42 -15.43
N LEU A 676 -43.51 -17.90 -14.49
CA LEU A 676 -43.42 -18.45 -13.15
C LEU A 676 -44.46 -17.78 -12.27
N ALA A 677 -45.13 -18.56 -11.42
CA ALA A 677 -46.10 -18.04 -10.48
C ALA A 677 -45.97 -18.69 -9.10
N VAL A 678 -46.48 -17.98 -8.11
CA VAL A 678 -46.69 -18.49 -6.75
C VAL A 678 -48.18 -18.47 -6.41
N SER A 679 -48.64 -19.54 -5.78
CA SER A 679 -49.94 -19.57 -5.12
C SER A 679 -49.79 -20.08 -3.70
N TRP A 680 -50.71 -19.71 -2.81
CA TRP A 680 -50.72 -20.19 -1.44
C TRP A 680 -52.11 -20.54 -0.97
N ARG A 681 -52.18 -21.39 0.05
CA ARG A 681 -53.42 -21.77 0.74
C ARG A 681 -53.27 -21.41 2.21
N GLY A 682 -54.26 -20.73 2.78
CA GLY A 682 -54.28 -20.36 4.20
C GLY A 682 -54.60 -21.54 5.13
N ARG A 683 -54.45 -21.32 6.43
CA ARG A 683 -54.80 -22.32 7.47
C ARG A 683 -56.27 -22.71 7.37
N GLY A 684 -56.58 -24.00 7.26
CA GLY A 684 -57.96 -24.50 7.12
C GLY A 684 -58.66 -24.15 5.81
N GLY A 685 -58.01 -23.38 4.92
CA GLY A 685 -58.58 -23.02 3.63
C GLY A 685 -58.59 -24.20 2.66
N LYS A 686 -59.70 -24.42 1.95
CA LYS A 686 -59.76 -25.39 0.85
C LYS A 686 -59.28 -24.78 -0.48
N ALA A 687 -59.46 -23.48 -0.68
CA ALA A 687 -59.12 -22.77 -1.91
C ALA A 687 -57.69 -22.22 -1.91
N TRP A 688 -57.03 -22.30 -3.07
CA TRP A 688 -55.77 -21.61 -3.35
C TRP A 688 -56.02 -20.14 -3.65
N SER A 689 -55.05 -19.28 -3.35
CA SER A 689 -55.02 -17.91 -3.87
C SER A 689 -54.93 -17.92 -5.39
N GLU A 690 -55.35 -16.82 -6.01
CA GLU A 690 -54.99 -16.57 -7.40
C GLU A 690 -53.45 -16.61 -7.57
N PRO A 691 -52.93 -17.19 -8.66
CA PRO A 691 -51.49 -17.22 -8.92
C PRO A 691 -50.93 -15.81 -9.12
N GLU A 692 -49.91 -15.45 -8.34
CA GLU A 692 -49.16 -14.21 -8.50
C GLU A 692 -47.98 -14.47 -9.45
N THR A 693 -47.92 -13.74 -10.57
CA THR A 693 -46.89 -13.89 -11.60
C THR A 693 -45.56 -13.27 -11.16
N LEU A 694 -44.47 -14.01 -11.32
CA LEU A 694 -43.10 -13.65 -10.91
C LEU A 694 -42.18 -13.34 -12.10
N GLY A 695 -42.71 -13.35 -13.33
CA GLY A 695 -41.99 -13.14 -14.58
C GLY A 695 -41.79 -14.43 -15.40
N PRO A 696 -41.21 -14.33 -16.61
CA PRO A 696 -41.01 -15.48 -17.49
C PRO A 696 -39.92 -16.43 -16.98
N LEU A 697 -40.03 -17.71 -17.32
CA LEU A 697 -38.93 -18.67 -17.15
C LEU A 697 -37.89 -18.47 -18.28
N GLU A 698 -36.78 -17.80 -17.98
CA GLU A 698 -35.72 -17.54 -18.97
C GLU A 698 -34.83 -18.76 -19.25
N GLY A 699 -34.54 -19.01 -20.52
CA GLY A 699 -33.58 -20.02 -20.97
C GLY A 699 -34.18 -21.36 -21.46
N THR A 700 -33.36 -22.15 -22.16
CA THR A 700 -33.73 -23.49 -22.68
C THR A 700 -33.17 -24.64 -21.84
N GLY A 701 -32.30 -24.33 -20.87
CA GLY A 701 -31.61 -25.32 -20.05
C GLY A 701 -32.45 -25.84 -18.86
N PRO A 702 -31.91 -26.84 -18.14
CA PRO A 702 -32.50 -27.30 -16.87
C PRO A 702 -32.43 -26.18 -15.83
N HIS A 703 -33.54 -25.98 -15.11
CA HIS A 703 -33.69 -24.93 -14.10
C HIS A 703 -34.02 -25.54 -12.73
N THR A 704 -33.76 -24.77 -11.68
CA THR A 704 -33.93 -25.19 -10.29
C THR A 704 -34.92 -24.28 -9.60
N LEU A 705 -36.06 -24.81 -9.19
CA LEU A 705 -37.01 -24.11 -8.32
C LEU A 705 -36.69 -24.44 -6.87
N ALA A 706 -36.76 -23.44 -5.98
CA ALA A 706 -36.62 -23.65 -4.54
C ALA A 706 -37.62 -22.83 -3.72
N ILE A 707 -38.16 -23.45 -2.68
CA ILE A 707 -38.93 -22.84 -1.60
C ILE A 707 -38.06 -22.89 -0.34
N GLU A 708 -37.56 -21.74 0.12
CA GLU A 708 -36.74 -21.57 1.32
C GLU A 708 -37.56 -20.94 2.45
N ILE A 709 -37.41 -21.45 3.68
CA ILE A 709 -38.10 -20.93 4.86
C ILE A 709 -37.12 -20.08 5.67
N ASP A 710 -37.26 -18.76 5.58
CA ASP A 710 -36.51 -17.80 6.39
C ASP A 710 -37.21 -17.60 7.74
N ARG A 711 -36.57 -18.11 8.79
CA ARG A 711 -37.12 -18.08 10.15
C ARG A 711 -36.90 -16.76 10.86
N THR A 712 -35.86 -16.02 10.49
CA THR A 712 -35.54 -14.72 11.09
C THR A 712 -36.65 -13.76 10.74
N ASP A 713 -37.02 -13.70 9.46
CA ASP A 713 -38.03 -12.78 8.95
C ASP A 713 -39.44 -13.37 8.95
N LYS A 714 -39.56 -14.68 9.23
CA LYS A 714 -40.81 -15.44 9.13
C LYS A 714 -41.42 -15.38 7.73
N THR A 715 -40.58 -15.52 6.72
CA THR A 715 -40.95 -15.47 5.31
C THR A 715 -40.60 -16.76 4.58
N VAL A 716 -41.24 -16.96 3.44
CA VAL A 716 -40.95 -17.99 2.46
C VAL A 716 -40.31 -17.30 1.27
N VAL A 717 -39.10 -17.70 0.92
CA VAL A 717 -38.31 -17.13 -0.18
C VAL A 717 -38.35 -18.08 -1.35
N LEU A 718 -38.74 -17.58 -2.52
CA LEU A 718 -38.84 -18.33 -3.76
C LEU A 718 -37.63 -18.03 -4.63
N ARG A 719 -36.93 -19.08 -5.08
CA ARG A 719 -35.72 -18.92 -5.88
C ARG A 719 -35.77 -19.70 -7.19
N LEU A 720 -35.30 -19.05 -8.25
CA LEU A 720 -34.99 -19.66 -9.54
C LEU A 720 -33.48 -19.66 -9.74
N ASP A 721 -32.87 -20.83 -9.87
CA ASP A 721 -31.42 -21.00 -10.10
C ASP A 721 -30.54 -20.20 -9.11
N GLY A 722 -31.02 -20.13 -7.86
CA GLY A 722 -30.37 -19.43 -6.75
C GLY A 722 -30.73 -17.95 -6.62
N ARG A 723 -31.31 -17.32 -7.66
CA ARG A 723 -31.81 -15.95 -7.62
C ARG A 723 -33.14 -15.88 -6.89
N GLU A 724 -33.28 -14.94 -5.94
CA GLU A 724 -34.55 -14.66 -5.26
C GLU A 724 -35.52 -13.95 -6.21
N LEU A 725 -36.72 -14.50 -6.37
CA LEU A 725 -37.80 -13.94 -7.19
C LEU A 725 -38.87 -13.26 -6.34
N ALA A 726 -39.24 -13.87 -5.22
CA ALA A 726 -40.26 -13.35 -4.33
C ALA A 726 -40.04 -13.78 -2.88
N ARG A 727 -40.62 -13.00 -1.97
CA ARG A 727 -40.60 -13.22 -0.52
C ARG A 727 -42.00 -13.03 0.04
N VAL A 728 -42.57 -14.09 0.61
CA VAL A 728 -43.96 -14.10 1.10
C VAL A 728 -43.98 -14.32 2.61
N ARG A 729 -44.67 -13.47 3.37
CA ARG A 729 -44.77 -13.61 4.83
C ARG A 729 -45.72 -14.76 5.19
N LYS A 730 -45.18 -15.88 5.69
CA LYS A 730 -45.96 -17.06 6.12
C LYS A 730 -45.45 -17.60 7.45
N THR A 731 -46.04 -17.13 8.54
CA THR A 731 -45.55 -17.40 9.89
C THR A 731 -45.73 -18.87 10.33
N ALA A 732 -46.67 -19.61 9.75
CA ALA A 732 -46.91 -20.99 10.13
C ALA A 732 -45.76 -21.93 9.76
N PHE A 733 -45.08 -21.71 8.63
CA PHE A 733 -43.93 -22.51 8.22
C PHE A 733 -42.75 -22.40 9.19
N VAL A 734 -42.69 -21.33 9.99
CA VAL A 734 -41.67 -21.16 11.04
C VAL A 734 -41.97 -21.97 12.30
N ARG A 735 -43.26 -22.09 12.66
CA ARG A 735 -43.68 -22.80 13.88
C ARG A 735 -43.38 -24.30 13.81
N GLY A 736 -43.20 -24.83 12.59
CA GLY A 736 -43.00 -26.26 12.36
C GLY A 736 -44.31 -27.03 12.44
N GLY A 737 -44.23 -28.32 12.09
CA GLY A 737 -45.38 -29.21 11.94
C GLY A 737 -45.04 -30.33 10.98
N GLU A 738 -45.94 -31.29 10.80
CA GLU A 738 -45.75 -32.25 9.71
C GLU A 738 -45.80 -31.53 8.37
N THR A 739 -44.70 -31.63 7.63
CA THR A 739 -44.52 -30.94 6.36
C THR A 739 -44.43 -31.97 5.23
N THR A 740 -45.14 -31.70 4.14
CA THR A 740 -45.12 -32.46 2.91
C THR A 740 -44.48 -31.61 1.81
N CYS A 741 -43.45 -32.15 1.17
CA CYS A 741 -42.82 -31.56 0.00
C CYS A 741 -43.26 -32.34 -1.23
N SER A 742 -43.82 -31.67 -2.24
CA SER A 742 -44.40 -32.30 -3.42
C SER A 742 -43.82 -31.71 -4.70
N ILE A 743 -43.50 -32.58 -5.64
CA ILE A 743 -43.28 -32.23 -7.04
C ILE A 743 -44.61 -32.47 -7.74
N TRP A 744 -45.08 -31.52 -8.55
CA TRP A 744 -46.39 -31.65 -9.19
C TRP A 744 -46.36 -31.25 -10.66
N VAL A 745 -47.27 -31.84 -11.42
CA VAL A 745 -47.56 -31.52 -12.81
C VAL A 745 -49.07 -31.47 -13.03
N ALA A 746 -49.54 -30.57 -13.88
CA ALA A 746 -50.93 -30.41 -14.27
C ALA A 746 -51.02 -29.91 -15.71
N ALA A 747 -52.08 -30.28 -16.42
CA ALA A 747 -52.37 -29.82 -17.76
C ALA A 747 -53.88 -29.69 -17.97
N GLU A 748 -54.29 -29.16 -19.12
CA GLU A 748 -55.68 -29.25 -19.59
C GLU A 748 -56.03 -30.72 -19.90
N ARG A 749 -57.31 -31.07 -19.80
CA ARG A 749 -57.80 -32.40 -20.15
C ARG A 749 -57.40 -32.74 -21.58
N ASP A 750 -57.10 -34.02 -21.78
CA ASP A 750 -56.65 -34.62 -23.01
C ASP A 750 -55.29 -34.14 -23.52
N THR A 751 -54.54 -33.37 -22.73
CA THR A 751 -53.15 -32.98 -23.02
C THR A 751 -52.18 -34.10 -22.67
N GLU A 752 -51.25 -34.40 -23.57
CA GLU A 752 -50.09 -35.27 -23.31
C GLU A 752 -49.09 -34.55 -22.40
N VAL A 753 -48.69 -35.22 -21.32
CA VAL A 753 -47.77 -34.71 -20.31
C VAL A 753 -46.47 -35.49 -20.40
N GLU A 754 -45.37 -34.76 -20.51
CA GLU A 754 -44.02 -35.28 -20.30
C GLU A 754 -43.18 -34.27 -19.53
N LEU A 755 -42.77 -34.61 -18.30
CA LEU A 755 -41.92 -33.78 -17.45
C LEU A 755 -40.80 -34.62 -16.84
N VAL A 756 -39.56 -34.19 -17.02
CA VAL A 756 -38.39 -34.88 -16.46
C VAL A 756 -37.82 -34.10 -15.29
N VAL A 757 -37.59 -34.79 -14.18
CA VAL A 757 -36.98 -34.25 -12.96
C VAL A 757 -35.63 -34.92 -12.73
N ARG A 758 -34.57 -34.11 -12.69
CA ARG A 758 -33.19 -34.58 -12.48
C ARG A 758 -32.88 -34.90 -11.04
N GLU A 759 -33.40 -34.08 -10.13
CA GLU A 759 -33.00 -34.13 -8.73
C GLU A 759 -34.02 -33.41 -7.86
N ALA A 760 -34.26 -33.97 -6.67
CA ALA A 760 -34.93 -33.28 -5.58
C ALA A 760 -34.04 -33.28 -4.32
N ALA A 761 -34.01 -32.16 -3.61
CA ALA A 761 -33.31 -32.05 -2.34
C ALA A 761 -34.20 -31.35 -1.30
N ILE A 762 -34.32 -31.98 -0.13
CA ILE A 762 -35.02 -31.45 1.04
C ILE A 762 -34.01 -31.22 2.14
N PHE A 763 -33.95 -29.99 2.61
CA PHE A 763 -33.11 -29.55 3.72
C PHE A 763 -34.02 -29.35 4.92
N VAL A 764 -33.80 -30.11 5.98
CA VAL A 764 -34.50 -29.90 7.26
C VAL A 764 -33.52 -29.39 8.30
N VAL A 765 -33.97 -28.51 9.17
CA VAL A 765 -33.16 -28.05 10.29
C VAL A 765 -32.96 -29.22 11.26
N ARG A 766 -31.70 -29.54 11.54
CA ARG A 766 -31.31 -30.39 12.66
C ARG A 766 -31.70 -29.65 13.92
N ASP A 767 -32.60 -30.24 14.69
CA ASP A 767 -32.80 -29.82 16.06
C ASP A 767 -31.43 -29.89 16.74
N ARG A 768 -30.98 -28.79 17.34
CA ARG A 768 -29.80 -28.82 18.20
C ARG A 768 -30.14 -29.85 19.27
N THR A 769 -29.50 -31.01 19.21
CA THR A 769 -29.57 -31.98 20.31
C THR A 769 -29.08 -31.20 21.53
N PRO A 770 -29.89 -31.08 22.60
CA PRO A 770 -29.54 -30.27 23.76
C PRO A 770 -28.19 -30.67 24.35
#